data_AF-A0A0P8Y048-F1
#
_entry.id   AF-A0A0P8Y048-F1
#
_cell.length_a   1.000
_cell.length_b   1.000
_cell.length_c   1.000
_cell.angle_alpha   90.00
_cell.angle_beta   90.00
_cell.angle_gamma   90.00
#
_symmetry.space_group_name_H-M   'P 1'
#
loop_
_entity.id
_entity.type
_entity.pdbx_description
1 polymer ?
#
loop_
_entity_poly.entity_id
_entity_poly.type
_entity_poly.pdbx_seq_one_letter_code
_entity_poly.pdbx_strand_id
1 'polypeptide(L)'
;MKKGWILLSLMISLSLILSSVTAHFDPPGSPAIQVDVYLLGVSLSEDMDDGWNGYADIVGNYKIVHKGHESKNGNIEMIYYDWDTLKGKMGYIRKRLLYSHKECSPLNEITIDVDLEEYNDILSNSAIGSGSIKISKPGKYTIDSGKGKLLIEVKTTPAVLYSDECSYFYDQPNDYASSIVTSSGGYVYDWQLANMMKMWIAKRTGYANMVFIFNQCFGGGMIDDLKEKLKGTGDAAFLSASKHDEPAWGLADGYTPASWPEMGRRGFTRPEGYYPKEIGEELERTGGDAPTMKEMAKRAEQQDARGPYGLGFKETPQYTSVGNGDNIKIGKKADGSDVASKHAILFAGDADSKRHWNNLDRAYKALKKQGFTDANIITLAGNGKTMPDGTNVPNYVDGPGTKKALFEAIINVSKKMNKNEQLIFWVSDHGNRERTETALDKAIKDPVKQTVPPRETAKRPEQISWDLDEEFLKVIKLDPNNQPYVSILVEATPVVIEYGEYFLENIKLYVNENELELELIEPIIAYDEEPDLDAYELVYLVDERILREENLIEVEWSGNAEMFVEYNIMGLMISTGGINELEPEVIEVVEEQTLFELLREYVPIYNENADNLPGFIKRIAGNERIDLEITLENKSILNMGVVTENGRIVEFSKGKISKPTMRAWTSEDVARRIINSEHPVSTGVNALKMGEIRYSGVGFRRTLRILAVKIVIKVYRIVEVIGDLFG
;
A
#
# COMPACT_ATOMS: atom_id res chain seq x y z
N MET A 1 -34.87 1.25 59.26
CA MET A 1 -35.49 2.50 58.73
C MET A 1 -35.15 2.61 57.24
N LYS A 2 -36.19 2.67 56.38
CA LYS A 2 -36.32 3.17 54.98
C LYS A 2 -35.14 2.91 54.00
N LYS A 3 -35.25 1.94 53.06
CA LYS A 3 -35.67 2.06 51.63
C LYS A 3 -34.80 3.04 50.80
N GLY A 4 -34.16 2.72 49.67
CA GLY A 4 -34.09 1.50 48.84
C GLY A 4 -33.35 1.78 47.50
N TRP A 5 -32.95 0.70 46.82
CA TRP A 5 -32.88 0.49 45.35
C TRP A 5 -32.00 1.36 44.41
N ILE A 6 -31.34 0.64 43.49
CA ILE A 6 -30.80 1.01 42.15
C ILE A 6 -29.36 1.57 42.11
N LEU A 7 -28.38 0.73 41.74
CA LEU A 7 -27.70 0.80 40.42
C LEU A 7 -26.68 -0.35 40.28
N LEU A 8 -27.17 -1.44 39.69
CA LEU A 8 -26.40 -2.47 39.01
C LEU A 8 -26.07 -1.92 37.62
N SER A 9 -24.97 -1.15 37.48
CA SER A 9 -24.35 -0.76 36.21
C SER A 9 -23.12 0.09 36.52
N LEU A 10 -21.93 -0.51 36.60
CA LEU A 10 -20.66 0.08 36.13
C LEU A 10 -19.54 -0.94 36.40
N MET A 11 -18.69 -1.13 35.39
CA MET A 11 -17.44 -1.92 35.41
C MET A 11 -17.55 -3.43 35.13
N ILE A 12 -18.21 -3.77 34.01
CA ILE A 12 -17.73 -4.82 33.11
C ILE A 12 -17.59 -4.17 31.73
N SER A 13 -16.40 -3.66 31.41
CA SER A 13 -15.96 -3.33 30.05
C SER A 13 -14.52 -2.81 30.08
N LEU A 14 -13.58 -3.67 30.47
CA LEU A 14 -12.18 -3.52 30.04
C LEU A 14 -11.83 -4.78 29.25
N SER A 15 -12.49 -4.91 28.10
CA SER A 15 -12.07 -5.83 27.06
C SER A 15 -10.69 -5.35 26.60
N LEU A 16 -9.66 -6.10 26.93
CA LEU A 16 -8.37 -6.07 26.25
C LEU A 16 -8.65 -6.23 24.75
N ILE A 17 -8.58 -5.12 24.01
CA ILE A 17 -8.45 -5.15 22.56
C ILE A 17 -7.02 -5.59 22.31
N LEU A 18 -6.84 -6.91 22.23
CA LEU A 18 -5.75 -7.48 21.44
C LEU A 18 -5.96 -6.94 20.03
N SER A 19 -5.06 -6.06 19.60
CA SER A 19 -4.91 -5.65 18.22
C SER A 19 -4.54 -6.90 17.40
N SER A 20 -5.58 -7.65 17.02
CA SER A 20 -5.54 -8.50 15.86
C SER A 20 -5.04 -7.64 14.71
N VAL A 21 -3.98 -8.07 14.03
CA VAL A 21 -3.63 -7.60 12.70
C VAL A 21 -4.90 -7.79 11.85
N THR A 22 -5.67 -6.72 11.71
CA THR A 22 -6.85 -6.71 10.87
C THR A 22 -6.33 -6.76 9.45
N ALA A 23 -6.64 -7.84 8.73
CA ALA A 23 -6.69 -7.75 7.28
C ALA A 23 -7.50 -6.49 6.94
N HIS A 24 -6.86 -5.54 6.26
CA HIS A 24 -7.45 -4.27 5.88
C HIS A 24 -8.62 -4.59 4.94
N PHE A 25 -9.83 -4.68 5.51
CA PHE A 25 -11.03 -4.97 4.74
C PHE A 25 -11.53 -3.63 4.24
N ASP A 26 -11.27 -3.35 2.97
CA ASP A 26 -11.84 -2.19 2.29
C ASP A 26 -13.35 -2.13 2.56
N PRO A 27 -13.90 -1.01 3.05
CA PRO A 27 -15.34 -0.88 3.23
C PRO A 27 -16.06 -1.09 1.89
N PRO A 28 -17.31 -1.58 1.87
CA PRO A 28 -18.09 -1.59 0.63
C PRO A 28 -18.15 -0.15 0.06
N GLY A 29 -17.88 0.02 -1.22
CA GLY A 29 -17.90 1.34 -1.86
C GLY A 29 -18.48 1.31 -3.26
N SER A 30 -18.12 2.29 -4.07
CA SER A 30 -18.75 2.48 -5.37
C SER A 30 -18.57 1.29 -6.33
N PRO A 31 -19.56 1.00 -7.19
CA PRO A 31 -20.82 1.73 -7.33
C PRO A 31 -21.84 1.36 -6.24
N ALA A 32 -22.69 2.32 -5.88
CA ALA A 32 -24.02 1.99 -5.34
C ALA A 32 -24.78 1.11 -6.34
N ILE A 33 -25.37 0.02 -5.85
CA ILE A 33 -26.10 -0.98 -6.61
C ILE A 33 -27.51 -1.17 -6.07
N GLN A 34 -28.45 -1.34 -7.00
CA GLN A 34 -29.78 -1.87 -6.76
C GLN A 34 -29.71 -3.38 -6.92
N VAL A 35 -30.02 -4.10 -5.85
CA VAL A 35 -30.06 -5.56 -5.76
C VAL A 35 -31.51 -6.00 -5.87
N ASP A 36 -31.82 -6.78 -6.90
CA ASP A 36 -33.13 -7.37 -7.10
C ASP A 36 -33.03 -8.90 -7.13
N VAL A 37 -33.93 -9.56 -6.40
CA VAL A 37 -34.08 -11.03 -6.40
C VAL A 37 -35.37 -11.38 -7.11
N TYR A 38 -35.29 -12.18 -8.17
CA TYR A 38 -36.42 -12.59 -8.98
C TYR A 38 -36.64 -14.10 -8.93
N LEU A 39 -37.90 -14.53 -8.86
CA LEU A 39 -38.31 -15.90 -9.19
C LEU A 39 -38.56 -16.01 -10.69
N LEU A 40 -37.91 -16.98 -11.34
CA LEU A 40 -37.98 -17.22 -12.78
C LEU A 40 -38.79 -18.48 -13.14
N GLY A 41 -38.86 -19.47 -12.24
CA GLY A 41 -39.57 -20.70 -12.52
C GLY A 41 -39.42 -21.75 -11.43
N VAL A 42 -40.20 -22.81 -11.57
CA VAL A 42 -40.17 -24.01 -10.73
C VAL A 42 -40.13 -25.24 -11.62
N SER A 43 -39.43 -26.29 -11.21
CA SER A 43 -39.48 -27.62 -11.83
C SER A 43 -39.74 -28.66 -10.76
N LEU A 44 -40.52 -29.68 -11.09
CA LEU A 44 -40.74 -30.82 -10.21
C LEU A 44 -39.86 -32.02 -10.62
N SER A 45 -39.59 -32.92 -9.69
CA SER A 45 -38.88 -34.19 -9.94
C SER A 45 -39.80 -35.40 -10.03
N GLU A 46 -41.03 -35.28 -9.52
CA GLU A 46 -42.06 -36.29 -9.60
C GLU A 46 -43.43 -35.65 -9.84
N ASP A 47 -44.40 -36.49 -10.17
CA ASP A 47 -45.77 -36.07 -10.41
C ASP A 47 -46.43 -35.62 -9.10
N MET A 48 -46.92 -34.39 -9.10
CA MET A 48 -47.62 -33.76 -7.98
C MET A 48 -48.95 -33.16 -8.48
N ASP A 49 -49.51 -33.70 -9.56
CA ASP A 49 -50.88 -33.39 -9.99
C ASP A 49 -51.85 -34.26 -9.18
N ASP A 50 -52.84 -33.63 -8.54
CA ASP A 50 -53.89 -34.31 -7.80
C ASP A 50 -54.96 -34.96 -8.69
N GLY A 51 -54.86 -34.74 -10.01
CA GLY A 51 -55.72 -35.29 -11.05
C GLY A 51 -57.03 -34.51 -11.23
N TRP A 52 -57.22 -33.38 -10.54
CA TRP A 52 -58.44 -32.57 -10.64
C TRP A 52 -58.45 -31.69 -11.89
N ASN A 53 -57.36 -30.94 -12.11
CA ASN A 53 -57.25 -29.95 -13.18
C ASN A 53 -56.16 -30.30 -14.20
N GLY A 54 -55.35 -31.34 -13.96
CA GLY A 54 -54.25 -31.75 -14.83
C GLY A 54 -52.94 -30.98 -14.58
N TYR A 55 -52.82 -30.27 -13.45
CA TYR A 55 -51.68 -29.44 -13.10
C TYR A 55 -51.31 -29.64 -11.63
N ALA A 56 -50.01 -29.57 -11.33
CA ALA A 56 -49.55 -29.37 -9.97
C ALA A 56 -49.72 -27.89 -9.58
N ASP A 57 -50.53 -27.62 -8.56
CA ASP A 57 -50.83 -26.27 -8.06
C ASP A 57 -49.83 -25.85 -6.99
N ILE A 58 -48.71 -25.24 -7.38
CA ILE A 58 -47.60 -24.98 -6.46
C ILE A 58 -47.81 -23.65 -5.71
N VAL A 59 -47.83 -23.69 -4.39
CA VAL A 59 -47.80 -22.52 -3.50
C VAL A 59 -46.61 -22.61 -2.55
N GLY A 60 -46.29 -21.54 -1.83
CA GLY A 60 -45.24 -21.62 -0.82
C GLY A 60 -44.94 -20.32 -0.11
N ASN A 61 -43.92 -20.36 0.73
CA ASN A 61 -43.38 -19.21 1.44
C ASN A 61 -41.89 -19.06 1.13
N TYR A 62 -41.40 -17.82 1.18
CA TYR A 62 -39.98 -17.53 1.09
C TYR A 62 -39.55 -16.56 2.18
N LYS A 63 -38.27 -16.67 2.55
CA LYS A 63 -37.57 -15.74 3.43
C LYS A 63 -36.24 -15.36 2.80
N ILE A 64 -35.99 -14.08 2.69
CA ILE A 64 -34.74 -13.51 2.18
C ILE A 64 -34.07 -12.78 3.34
N VAL A 65 -32.87 -13.23 3.70
CA VAL A 65 -32.00 -12.59 4.71
C VAL A 65 -30.82 -11.99 3.98
N HIS A 66 -30.74 -10.66 3.96
CA HIS A 66 -29.66 -9.93 3.32
C HIS A 66 -28.73 -9.36 4.41
N LYS A 67 -27.46 -9.79 4.42
CA LYS A 67 -26.51 -9.41 5.47
C LYS A 67 -26.38 -7.89 5.56
N GLY A 68 -26.59 -7.34 6.76
CA GLY A 68 -26.53 -5.90 7.02
C GLY A 68 -27.84 -5.15 6.76
N HIS A 69 -28.88 -5.83 6.26
CA HIS A 69 -30.13 -5.21 5.82
C HIS A 69 -31.36 -5.93 6.39
N GLU A 70 -32.53 -5.32 6.24
CA GLU A 70 -33.79 -5.92 6.67
C GLU A 70 -34.10 -7.20 5.89
N SER A 71 -34.57 -8.22 6.61
CA SER A 71 -35.03 -9.48 6.02
C SER A 71 -36.47 -9.33 5.49
N LYS A 72 -36.78 -10.04 4.41
CA LYS A 72 -38.10 -10.05 3.79
C LYS A 72 -38.72 -11.45 3.81
N ASN A 73 -39.94 -11.54 4.33
CA ASN A 73 -40.78 -12.72 4.16
C ASN A 73 -41.87 -12.44 3.13
N GLY A 74 -42.30 -13.46 2.41
CA GLY A 74 -43.45 -13.38 1.50
C GLY A 74 -43.91 -14.74 1.02
N ASN A 75 -44.93 -14.72 0.18
CA ASN A 75 -45.57 -15.93 -0.32
C ASN A 75 -45.31 -16.08 -1.83
N ILE A 76 -45.19 -17.33 -2.26
CA ILE A 76 -45.24 -17.74 -3.67
C ILE A 76 -46.70 -18.03 -3.96
N GLU A 77 -47.29 -17.23 -4.85
CA GLU A 77 -48.65 -17.46 -5.33
C GLU A 77 -48.73 -18.73 -6.18
N MET A 78 -49.95 -19.25 -6.33
CA MET A 78 -50.26 -20.45 -7.08
C MET A 78 -49.66 -20.44 -8.49
N ILE A 79 -48.82 -21.43 -8.77
CA ILE A 79 -48.19 -21.69 -10.06
C ILE A 79 -48.73 -23.02 -10.60
N TYR A 80 -49.44 -22.96 -11.72
CA TYR A 80 -49.89 -24.14 -12.46
C TYR A 80 -48.72 -24.76 -13.21
N TYR A 81 -48.31 -25.96 -12.82
CA TYR A 81 -47.21 -26.70 -13.46
C TYR A 81 -47.74 -27.97 -14.14
N ASP A 82 -47.68 -28.01 -15.47
CA ASP A 82 -48.05 -29.17 -16.28
C ASP A 82 -46.95 -30.23 -16.21
N TRP A 83 -47.13 -31.23 -15.35
CA TRP A 83 -46.14 -32.28 -15.16
C TRP A 83 -45.89 -33.09 -16.44
N ASP A 84 -46.95 -33.44 -17.17
CA ASP A 84 -46.88 -34.26 -18.37
C ASP A 84 -46.04 -33.59 -19.47
N THR A 85 -46.18 -32.27 -19.62
CA THR A 85 -45.44 -31.50 -20.62
C THR A 85 -44.03 -31.11 -20.15
N LEU A 86 -43.86 -30.83 -18.85
CA LEU A 86 -42.65 -30.22 -18.30
C LEU A 86 -41.77 -31.16 -17.48
N LYS A 87 -42.08 -32.45 -17.32
CA LYS A 87 -41.32 -33.43 -16.53
C LYS A 87 -39.79 -33.18 -16.48
N GLY A 88 -39.31 -32.74 -15.31
CA GLY A 88 -37.89 -32.43 -15.05
C GLY A 88 -37.33 -31.16 -15.70
N LYS A 89 -38.15 -30.35 -16.37
CA LYS A 89 -37.80 -29.08 -17.02
C LYS A 89 -38.29 -27.90 -16.20
N MET A 90 -37.66 -26.74 -16.38
CA MET A 90 -38.09 -25.52 -15.71
C MET A 90 -39.40 -25.01 -16.33
N GLY A 91 -40.47 -24.99 -15.54
CA GLY A 91 -41.70 -24.28 -15.87
C GLY A 91 -41.46 -22.79 -15.71
N TYR A 92 -41.38 -22.08 -16.83
CA TYR A 92 -41.17 -20.64 -16.81
C TYR A 92 -42.45 -19.93 -16.38
N ILE A 93 -42.36 -19.22 -15.26
CA ILE A 93 -43.41 -18.29 -14.84
C ILE A 93 -43.06 -16.89 -15.31
N ARG A 94 -44.04 -15.98 -15.29
CA ARG A 94 -43.75 -14.56 -15.47
C ARG A 94 -42.77 -14.12 -14.37
N LYS A 95 -41.60 -13.61 -14.78
CA LYS A 95 -40.55 -13.10 -13.89
C LYS A 95 -41.15 -12.24 -12.77
N ARG A 96 -40.98 -12.66 -11.52
CA ARG A 96 -41.58 -12.03 -10.33
C ARG A 96 -40.49 -11.49 -9.41
N LEU A 97 -40.60 -10.22 -9.01
CA LEU A 97 -39.72 -9.61 -8.02
C LEU A 97 -40.09 -10.10 -6.61
N LEU A 98 -39.12 -10.66 -5.88
CA LEU A 98 -39.29 -11.12 -4.50
C LEU A 98 -38.71 -10.12 -3.50
N TYR A 99 -37.57 -9.51 -3.83
CA TYR A 99 -36.85 -8.58 -2.96
C TYR A 99 -36.09 -7.55 -3.77
N SER A 100 -35.97 -6.35 -3.22
CA SER A 100 -35.34 -5.21 -3.86
C SER A 100 -34.73 -4.31 -2.79
N HIS A 101 -33.43 -4.03 -2.87
CA HIS A 101 -32.72 -3.20 -1.89
C HIS A 101 -31.53 -2.47 -2.53
N LYS A 102 -31.14 -1.32 -1.99
CA LYS A 102 -29.98 -0.55 -2.45
C LYS A 102 -28.84 -0.69 -1.46
N GLU A 103 -27.65 -0.96 -1.95
CA GLU A 103 -26.45 -1.03 -1.13
C GLU A 103 -25.21 -0.63 -1.91
N CYS A 104 -24.06 -0.63 -1.26
CA CYS A 104 -22.78 -0.40 -1.89
C CYS A 104 -22.14 -1.71 -2.35
N SER A 105 -21.44 -1.68 -3.46
CA SER A 105 -20.72 -2.83 -4.00
C SER A 105 -19.51 -3.19 -3.10
N PRO A 106 -19.15 -4.48 -2.97
CA PRO A 106 -19.78 -5.65 -3.57
C PRO A 106 -21.09 -6.04 -2.89
N LEU A 107 -21.92 -6.81 -3.61
CA LEU A 107 -23.16 -7.42 -3.11
C LEU A 107 -22.92 -8.12 -1.76
N ASN A 108 -23.68 -7.74 -0.73
CA ASN A 108 -23.64 -8.45 0.54
C ASN A 108 -24.30 -9.82 0.42
N GLU A 109 -23.91 -10.77 1.28
CA GLU A 109 -24.45 -12.13 1.22
C GLU A 109 -25.98 -12.12 1.42
N ILE A 110 -26.69 -12.77 0.48
CA ILE A 110 -28.13 -13.02 0.53
C ILE A 110 -28.34 -14.50 0.80
N THR A 111 -29.08 -14.82 1.86
CA THR A 111 -29.63 -16.16 2.08
C THR A 111 -31.10 -16.17 1.65
N ILE A 112 -31.49 -17.14 0.83
CA ILE A 112 -32.87 -17.32 0.37
C ILE A 112 -33.33 -18.69 0.84
N ASP A 113 -34.33 -18.71 1.71
CA ASP A 113 -35.02 -19.90 2.18
C ASP A 113 -36.39 -19.98 1.50
N VAL A 114 -36.80 -21.17 1.08
CA VAL A 114 -38.10 -21.42 0.45
C VAL A 114 -38.72 -22.68 1.03
N ASP A 115 -40.04 -22.68 1.11
CA ASP A 115 -40.85 -23.84 1.52
C ASP A 115 -42.04 -23.94 0.57
N LEU A 116 -42.17 -25.08 -0.11
CA LEU A 116 -43.12 -25.31 -1.17
C LEU A 116 -44.10 -26.42 -0.83
N GLU A 117 -45.34 -26.20 -1.23
CA GLU A 117 -46.45 -27.12 -1.07
C GLU A 117 -47.27 -27.19 -2.36
N GLU A 118 -47.85 -28.35 -2.61
CA GLU A 118 -48.93 -28.52 -3.57
C GLU A 118 -50.24 -28.14 -2.88
N TYR A 119 -50.92 -27.15 -3.43
CA TYR A 119 -52.20 -26.66 -2.95
C TYR A 119 -53.32 -27.63 -3.32
N ASN A 120 -54.19 -27.96 -2.36
CA ASN A 120 -55.37 -28.77 -2.60
C ASN A 120 -56.61 -28.16 -1.95
N ASP A 121 -57.72 -28.05 -2.68
CA ASP A 121 -58.97 -27.46 -2.18
C ASP A 121 -59.78 -28.38 -1.22
N ILE A 122 -59.47 -29.68 -1.19
CA ILE A 122 -60.29 -30.72 -0.51
C ILE A 122 -59.51 -31.49 0.55
N LEU A 123 -58.22 -31.77 0.28
CA LEU A 123 -57.31 -32.45 1.20
C LEU A 123 -56.29 -31.46 1.79
N SER A 124 -55.50 -31.91 2.76
CA SER A 124 -54.35 -31.13 3.23
C SER A 124 -53.29 -31.03 2.13
N ASN A 125 -52.68 -29.85 1.97
CA ASN A 125 -51.56 -29.63 1.06
C ASN A 125 -50.46 -30.69 1.23
N SER A 126 -49.90 -31.14 0.11
CA SER A 126 -48.78 -32.08 0.08
C SER A 126 -47.46 -31.31 0.04
N ALA A 127 -46.51 -31.66 0.92
CA ALA A 127 -45.21 -31.02 0.92
C ALA A 127 -44.43 -31.35 -0.37
N ILE A 128 -44.04 -30.32 -1.11
CA ILE A 128 -43.02 -30.42 -2.16
C ILE A 128 -41.63 -30.41 -1.49
N GLY A 129 -41.47 -29.54 -0.49
CA GLY A 129 -40.35 -29.50 0.45
C GLY A 129 -39.72 -28.11 0.56
N SER A 130 -38.63 -28.03 1.33
CA SER A 130 -37.94 -26.77 1.64
C SER A 130 -36.48 -26.80 1.22
N GLY A 131 -35.94 -25.62 0.94
CA GLY A 131 -34.57 -25.44 0.46
C GLY A 131 -33.98 -24.09 0.86
N SER A 132 -32.66 -24.00 0.81
CA SER A 132 -31.93 -22.77 1.14
C SER A 132 -30.70 -22.59 0.24
N ILE A 133 -30.35 -21.35 -0.07
CA ILE A 133 -29.10 -21.01 -0.77
C ILE A 133 -28.50 -19.71 -0.24
N LYS A 134 -27.16 -19.64 -0.25
CA LYS A 134 -26.38 -18.42 -0.01
C LYS A 134 -25.79 -17.88 -1.30
N ILE A 135 -25.93 -16.58 -1.53
CA ILE A 135 -25.54 -15.91 -2.77
C ILE A 135 -24.72 -14.67 -2.41
N SER A 136 -23.52 -14.54 -2.99
CA SER A 136 -22.63 -13.39 -2.81
C SER A 136 -22.23 -12.73 -4.13
N LYS A 137 -22.80 -13.18 -5.25
CA LYS A 137 -22.56 -12.63 -6.59
C LYS A 137 -23.88 -12.56 -7.36
N PRO A 138 -24.07 -11.59 -8.27
CA PRO A 138 -25.20 -11.60 -9.19
C PRO A 138 -25.13 -12.82 -10.11
N GLY A 139 -26.28 -13.39 -10.46
CA GLY A 139 -26.37 -14.58 -11.28
C GLY A 139 -27.72 -15.29 -11.20
N LYS A 140 -27.82 -16.41 -11.91
CA LYS A 140 -28.96 -17.32 -11.82
C LYS A 140 -28.59 -18.52 -10.97
N TYR A 141 -29.50 -18.90 -10.10
CA TYR A 141 -29.28 -19.93 -9.08
C TYR A 141 -30.47 -20.86 -9.00
N THR A 142 -30.20 -22.11 -8.66
CA THR A 142 -31.26 -23.11 -8.43
C THR A 142 -31.28 -23.48 -6.95
N ILE A 143 -32.44 -23.37 -6.32
CA ILE A 143 -32.67 -23.87 -4.96
C ILE A 143 -33.31 -25.24 -5.08
N ASP A 144 -32.65 -26.27 -4.51
CA ASP A 144 -33.23 -27.60 -4.39
C ASP A 144 -34.10 -27.63 -3.13
N SER A 145 -35.37 -28.00 -3.29
CA SER A 145 -36.38 -28.05 -2.23
C SER A 145 -36.92 -29.47 -2.03
N GLY A 146 -36.17 -30.50 -2.43
CA GLY A 146 -36.61 -31.89 -2.36
C GLY A 146 -37.29 -32.32 -3.66
N LYS A 147 -38.62 -32.32 -3.71
CA LYS A 147 -39.37 -32.73 -4.91
C LYS A 147 -39.48 -31.61 -5.96
N GLY A 148 -39.12 -30.39 -5.58
CA GLY A 148 -39.13 -29.20 -6.44
C GLY A 148 -37.76 -28.53 -6.51
N LYS A 149 -37.53 -27.80 -7.59
CA LYS A 149 -36.39 -26.89 -7.74
C LYS A 149 -36.88 -25.53 -8.20
N LEU A 150 -36.39 -24.46 -7.58
CA LEU A 150 -36.73 -23.09 -7.97
C LEU A 150 -35.56 -22.45 -8.70
N LEU A 151 -35.85 -21.75 -9.79
CA LEU A 151 -34.88 -20.91 -10.49
C LEU A 151 -35.03 -19.46 -10.02
N ILE A 152 -33.98 -18.93 -9.41
CA ILE A 152 -33.88 -17.56 -8.92
C ILE A 152 -32.85 -16.79 -9.74
N GLU A 153 -33.06 -15.49 -9.94
CA GLU A 153 -32.06 -14.57 -10.48
C GLU A 153 -31.80 -13.44 -9.50
N VAL A 154 -30.54 -13.29 -9.08
CA VAL A 154 -30.06 -12.10 -8.35
C VAL A 154 -29.42 -11.18 -9.37
N LYS A 155 -30.00 -10.00 -9.55
CA LYS A 155 -29.53 -9.00 -10.50
C LYS A 155 -29.09 -7.76 -9.74
N THR A 156 -27.91 -7.25 -10.09
CA THR A 156 -27.42 -5.95 -9.62
C THR A 156 -27.45 -4.95 -10.77
N THR A 157 -27.97 -3.75 -10.53
CA THR A 157 -27.92 -2.63 -11.49
C THR A 157 -27.38 -1.38 -10.80
N PRO A 158 -26.63 -0.50 -11.48
CA PRO A 158 -26.12 0.72 -10.84
C PRO A 158 -27.26 1.61 -10.31
N ALA A 159 -27.12 2.09 -9.08
CA ALA A 159 -28.06 2.96 -8.38
C ALA A 159 -27.45 4.36 -8.18
N VAL A 160 -27.23 5.09 -9.28
CA VAL A 160 -26.49 6.38 -9.32
C VAL A 160 -26.94 7.38 -8.23
N LEU A 161 -28.25 7.50 -7.99
CA LEU A 161 -28.80 8.44 -6.99
C LEU A 161 -28.53 8.04 -5.53
N TYR A 162 -28.01 6.83 -5.30
CA TYR A 162 -27.65 6.30 -3.98
C TYR A 162 -26.13 6.31 -3.72
N SER A 163 -25.34 6.93 -4.62
CA SER A 163 -23.87 6.98 -4.47
C SER A 163 -23.41 7.66 -3.18
N ASP A 164 -24.22 8.60 -2.63
CA ASP A 164 -23.89 9.36 -1.41
C ASP A 164 -23.72 8.51 -0.15
N GLU A 165 -24.33 7.32 -0.13
CA GLU A 165 -24.31 6.42 1.03
C GLU A 165 -23.11 5.46 0.98
N CYS A 166 -22.25 5.54 -0.04
CA CYS A 166 -21.11 4.64 -0.25
C CYS A 166 -19.78 5.27 0.12
N SER A 167 -18.81 4.42 0.51
CA SER A 167 -17.44 4.87 0.76
C SER A 167 -16.81 5.39 -0.53
N TYR A 168 -16.37 6.65 -0.49
CA TYR A 168 -15.69 7.36 -1.59
C TYR A 168 -14.16 7.22 -1.55
N PHE A 169 -13.60 6.66 -0.48
CA PHE A 169 -12.15 6.63 -0.29
C PHE A 169 -11.67 5.31 0.30
N TYR A 170 -10.57 4.80 -0.24
CA TYR A 170 -9.81 3.67 0.26
C TYR A 170 -8.37 4.12 0.54
N ASP A 171 -7.92 3.96 1.78
CA ASP A 171 -6.53 4.25 2.17
C ASP A 171 -5.59 3.28 1.41
N GLN A 172 -4.38 3.72 1.08
CA GLN A 172 -3.39 2.82 0.49
C GLN A 172 -2.87 1.84 1.58
N PRO A 173 -2.61 0.57 1.24
CA PRO A 173 -1.91 -0.32 2.16
C PRO A 173 -0.50 0.21 2.49
N ASN A 174 -0.13 0.21 3.78
CA ASN A 174 1.15 0.75 4.29
C ASN A 174 2.43 0.17 3.63
N ASP A 175 2.34 -0.97 2.97
CA ASP A 175 3.45 -1.63 2.27
C ASP A 175 3.58 -1.20 0.79
N TYR A 176 2.84 -0.16 0.39
CA TYR A 176 2.92 0.49 -0.90
C TYR A 176 3.18 1.99 -0.77
N ALA A 177 3.59 2.56 -1.90
CA ALA A 177 3.78 3.98 -2.15
C ALA A 177 3.20 4.33 -3.51
N SER A 178 2.36 5.36 -3.59
CA SER A 178 1.98 6.01 -4.85
C SER A 178 2.94 7.14 -5.18
N SER A 179 3.10 7.44 -6.47
CA SER A 179 3.96 8.55 -6.87
C SER A 179 3.47 9.31 -8.09
N ILE A 180 3.81 10.60 -8.12
CA ILE A 180 3.79 11.44 -9.31
C ILE A 180 5.07 11.20 -10.11
N VAL A 181 4.91 10.97 -11.42
CA VAL A 181 6.04 10.81 -12.36
C VAL A 181 6.54 12.19 -12.80
N THR A 182 7.85 12.33 -13.01
CA THR A 182 8.48 13.58 -13.46
C THR A 182 9.25 13.38 -14.76
N SER A 183 9.39 14.44 -15.56
CA SER A 183 10.17 14.36 -16.82
C SER A 183 11.67 14.10 -16.62
N SER A 184 12.17 14.31 -15.40
CA SER A 184 13.54 14.01 -15.01
C SER A 184 13.79 12.52 -14.70
N GLY A 185 12.75 11.67 -14.71
CA GLY A 185 12.85 10.25 -14.34
C GLY A 185 12.84 9.96 -12.84
N GLY A 186 12.87 11.00 -11.99
CA GLY A 186 12.62 10.89 -10.54
C GLY A 186 11.13 10.82 -10.21
N TYR A 187 10.81 10.35 -9.01
CA TYR A 187 9.43 10.24 -8.51
C TYR A 187 9.19 11.20 -7.35
N VAL A 188 7.95 11.67 -7.23
CA VAL A 188 7.46 12.34 -6.01
C VAL A 188 6.44 11.42 -5.36
N TYR A 189 6.88 10.71 -4.33
CA TYR A 189 6.03 9.81 -3.57
C TYR A 189 5.01 10.59 -2.73
N ASP A 190 3.89 9.95 -2.42
CA ASP A 190 2.83 10.40 -1.52
C ASP A 190 3.31 11.05 -0.22
N TRP A 191 4.14 10.36 0.58
CA TRP A 191 4.68 10.92 1.83
C TRP A 191 5.53 12.16 1.59
N GLN A 192 6.23 12.22 0.46
CA GLN A 192 7.11 13.32 0.10
C GLN A 192 6.31 14.58 -0.19
N LEU A 193 5.26 14.44 -1.02
CA LEU A 193 4.34 15.53 -1.31
C LEU A 193 3.63 15.98 -0.03
N ALA A 194 3.15 15.04 0.77
CA ALA A 194 2.44 15.34 2.01
C ALA A 194 3.31 16.11 3.01
N ASN A 195 4.57 15.70 3.17
CA ASN A 195 5.54 16.41 4.01
C ASN A 195 5.83 17.82 3.48
N MET A 196 6.01 17.98 2.16
CA MET A 196 6.23 19.29 1.53
C MET A 196 5.05 20.25 1.75
N MET A 197 3.82 19.76 1.57
CA MET A 197 2.60 20.56 1.79
C MET A 197 2.44 20.94 3.26
N LYS A 198 2.69 20.00 4.18
CA LYS A 198 2.65 20.28 5.61
C LYS A 198 3.68 21.33 6.01
N MET A 199 4.90 21.19 5.53
CA MET A 199 6.03 22.06 5.90
C MET A 199 5.85 23.47 5.35
N TRP A 200 5.77 23.59 4.02
CA TRP A 200 5.84 24.89 3.36
C TRP A 200 4.52 25.64 3.33
N ILE A 201 3.38 24.95 3.37
CA ILE A 201 2.08 25.62 3.31
C ILE A 201 1.40 25.56 4.67
N ALA A 202 1.13 24.37 5.21
CA ALA A 202 0.33 24.24 6.42
C ALA A 202 0.98 24.88 7.66
N LYS A 203 2.27 24.61 7.89
CA LYS A 203 3.02 25.12 9.05
C LYS A 203 3.54 26.54 8.84
N ARG A 204 4.23 26.80 7.71
CA ARG A 204 4.89 28.10 7.47
C ARG A 204 3.90 29.24 7.27
N THR A 205 2.89 29.06 6.41
CA THR A 205 2.03 30.16 5.96
C THR A 205 0.61 30.06 6.51
N GLY A 206 0.17 28.84 6.79
CA GLY A 206 -1.25 28.50 6.91
C GLY A 206 -1.96 28.65 5.57
N TYR A 207 -3.24 28.25 5.55
CA TYR A 207 -4.11 28.38 4.39
C TYR A 207 -5.57 28.51 4.84
N ALA A 208 -6.43 29.10 4.00
CA ALA A 208 -7.88 29.05 4.25
C ALA A 208 -8.44 27.68 3.86
N ASN A 209 -8.08 27.22 2.66
CA ASN A 209 -8.32 25.84 2.25
C ASN A 209 -7.38 25.38 1.12
N MET A 210 -7.26 24.06 0.98
CA MET A 210 -6.51 23.43 -0.11
C MET A 210 -7.37 22.43 -0.87
N VAL A 211 -7.18 22.34 -2.18
CA VAL A 211 -7.86 21.37 -3.04
C VAL A 211 -6.80 20.60 -3.82
N PHE A 212 -6.79 19.28 -3.68
CA PHE A 212 -5.90 18.39 -4.41
C PHE A 212 -6.69 17.58 -5.42
N ILE A 213 -6.23 17.54 -6.68
CA ILE A 213 -6.89 16.84 -7.78
C ILE A 213 -5.85 15.96 -8.49
N PHE A 214 -5.91 14.66 -8.24
CA PHE A 214 -5.02 13.64 -8.81
C PHE A 214 -5.68 12.88 -9.96
N ASN A 215 -5.47 13.36 -11.17
CA ASN A 215 -6.04 12.83 -12.41
C ASN A 215 -5.21 11.71 -13.07
N GLN A 216 -4.24 11.16 -12.33
CA GLN A 216 -3.29 10.15 -12.79
C GLN A 216 -3.64 8.74 -12.28
N CYS A 217 -2.96 7.73 -12.83
CA CYS A 217 -2.99 6.36 -12.32
C CYS A 217 -2.58 6.31 -10.84
N PHE A 218 -3.23 5.43 -10.07
CA PHE A 218 -2.95 5.22 -8.63
C PHE A 218 -3.05 6.50 -7.79
N GLY A 219 -3.75 7.53 -8.30
CA GLY A 219 -3.81 8.85 -7.67
C GLY A 219 -4.49 8.85 -6.31
N GLY A 220 -5.40 7.90 -6.06
CA GLY A 220 -6.04 7.70 -4.76
C GLY A 220 -5.03 7.38 -3.65
N GLY A 221 -3.91 6.74 -3.98
CA GLY A 221 -2.84 6.46 -3.01
C GLY A 221 -1.98 7.68 -2.67
N MET A 222 -2.20 8.84 -3.29
CA MET A 222 -1.53 10.08 -2.87
C MET A 222 -2.23 10.76 -1.68
N ILE A 223 -3.46 10.32 -1.36
CA ILE A 223 -4.41 11.10 -0.56
C ILE A 223 -4.28 10.82 0.94
N ASP A 224 -4.01 9.58 1.33
CA ASP A 224 -3.97 9.13 2.73
C ASP A 224 -2.86 9.82 3.53
N ASP A 225 -1.64 9.89 3.01
CA ASP A 225 -0.56 10.67 3.63
C ASP A 225 -0.90 12.14 3.76
N LEU A 226 -1.45 12.76 2.70
CA LEU A 226 -1.87 14.16 2.71
C LEU A 226 -2.94 14.42 3.76
N LYS A 227 -3.97 13.56 3.80
CA LYS A 227 -5.07 13.59 4.77
C LYS A 227 -4.56 13.46 6.19
N GLU A 228 -3.61 12.56 6.46
CA GLU A 228 -3.00 12.42 7.78
C GLU A 228 -2.20 13.68 8.16
N LYS A 229 -1.31 14.14 7.27
CA LYS A 229 -0.39 15.25 7.55
C LYS A 229 -1.10 16.59 7.70
N LEU A 230 -2.22 16.78 7.01
CA LEU A 230 -3.04 18.01 7.04
C LEU A 230 -4.20 17.95 8.04
N LYS A 231 -4.33 16.85 8.78
CA LYS A 231 -5.36 16.73 9.81
C LYS A 231 -5.15 17.80 10.89
N GLY A 232 -6.17 18.64 11.09
CA GLY A 232 -6.15 19.71 12.09
C GLY A 232 -5.39 20.97 11.67
N THR A 233 -4.89 21.07 10.43
CA THR A 233 -4.19 22.27 9.94
C THR A 233 -5.09 23.24 9.18
N GLY A 234 -6.32 22.83 8.83
CA GLY A 234 -7.30 23.64 8.09
C GLY A 234 -8.23 22.75 7.26
N ASP A 235 -9.04 23.36 6.40
CA ASP A 235 -9.96 22.64 5.52
C ASP A 235 -9.25 22.21 4.23
N ALA A 236 -9.32 20.94 3.85
CA ALA A 236 -8.81 20.50 2.55
C ALA A 236 -9.67 19.39 1.94
N ALA A 237 -9.72 19.37 0.60
CA ALA A 237 -10.43 18.36 -0.18
C ALA A 237 -9.48 17.65 -1.13
N PHE A 238 -9.68 16.35 -1.31
CA PHE A 238 -8.82 15.49 -2.12
C PHE A 238 -9.68 14.69 -3.09
N LEU A 239 -9.38 14.82 -4.39
CA LEU A 239 -10.08 14.14 -5.47
C LEU A 239 -9.07 13.30 -6.26
N SER A 240 -9.45 12.11 -6.70
CA SER A 240 -8.66 11.35 -7.66
C SER A 240 -9.51 10.63 -8.71
N ALA A 241 -8.93 10.45 -9.90
CA ALA A 241 -9.51 9.66 -10.98
C ALA A 241 -9.56 8.15 -10.68
N SER A 242 -8.71 7.66 -9.78
CA SER A 242 -8.54 6.22 -9.54
C SER A 242 -8.24 5.92 -8.07
N LYS A 243 -8.61 4.72 -7.64
CA LYS A 243 -8.18 4.07 -6.40
C LYS A 243 -6.66 3.84 -6.42
N HIS A 244 -6.07 3.70 -5.24
CA HIS A 244 -4.63 3.49 -5.05
C HIS A 244 -4.07 2.28 -5.83
N ASP A 245 -4.86 1.27 -6.20
CA ASP A 245 -4.40 0.04 -6.86
C ASP A 245 -4.91 -0.14 -8.30
N GLU A 246 -5.43 0.92 -8.93
CA GLU A 246 -5.93 0.86 -10.31
C GLU A 246 -5.42 2.02 -11.18
N PRO A 247 -5.34 1.83 -12.51
CA PRO A 247 -4.96 2.89 -13.43
C PRO A 247 -6.12 3.86 -13.70
N ALA A 248 -5.78 5.10 -14.04
CA ALA A 248 -6.72 6.06 -14.59
C ALA A 248 -6.81 5.91 -16.12
N TRP A 249 -7.99 6.10 -16.69
CA TRP A 249 -8.28 5.86 -18.10
C TRP A 249 -8.55 7.15 -18.88
N GLY A 250 -8.23 7.09 -20.18
CA GLY A 250 -8.47 8.18 -21.11
C GLY A 250 -8.46 7.74 -22.55
N LEU A 251 -8.84 8.66 -23.43
CA LEU A 251 -8.83 8.46 -24.87
C LEU A 251 -7.40 8.58 -25.41
N ALA A 252 -7.03 7.66 -26.29
CA ALA A 252 -5.73 7.64 -26.96
C ALA A 252 -5.61 8.74 -28.02
N ASP A 253 -4.38 9.10 -28.38
CA ASP A 253 -4.04 10.21 -29.29
C ASP A 253 -4.68 10.17 -30.68
N GLY A 254 -5.04 8.97 -31.16
CA GLY A 254 -5.74 8.78 -32.44
C GLY A 254 -7.25 8.98 -32.38
N TYR A 255 -7.83 9.30 -31.22
CA TYR A 255 -9.27 9.45 -31.06
C TYR A 255 -9.84 10.62 -31.86
N THR A 256 -10.97 10.37 -32.52
CA THR A 256 -11.86 11.38 -33.07
C THR A 256 -13.32 11.04 -32.73
N PRO A 257 -14.24 12.03 -32.70
CA PRO A 257 -15.66 11.74 -32.51
C PRO A 257 -16.23 10.77 -33.55
N ALA A 258 -15.68 10.75 -34.76
CA ALA A 258 -16.08 9.81 -35.82
C ALA A 258 -15.58 8.38 -35.57
N SER A 259 -14.38 8.19 -35.02
CA SER A 259 -13.82 6.86 -34.74
C SER A 259 -14.52 6.15 -33.59
N TRP A 260 -15.13 6.89 -32.66
CA TRP A 260 -15.96 6.34 -31.59
C TRP A 260 -17.12 7.30 -31.22
N PRO A 261 -18.24 7.23 -31.96
CA PRO A 261 -19.37 8.16 -31.83
C PRO A 261 -20.01 8.22 -30.44
N GLU A 262 -19.93 7.12 -29.68
CA GLU A 262 -20.45 7.07 -28.32
C GLU A 262 -19.74 8.04 -27.38
N MET A 263 -18.41 8.13 -27.46
CA MET A 263 -17.64 9.12 -26.71
C MET A 263 -17.92 10.54 -27.21
N GLY A 264 -18.13 10.70 -28.52
CA GLY A 264 -18.56 11.99 -29.09
C GLY A 264 -19.90 12.47 -28.52
N ARG A 265 -20.88 11.57 -28.34
CA ARG A 265 -22.17 11.88 -27.68
C ARG A 265 -22.01 12.27 -26.21
N ARG A 266 -20.93 11.86 -25.56
CA ARG A 266 -20.58 12.24 -24.18
C ARG A 266 -19.74 13.53 -24.11
N GLY A 267 -19.59 14.25 -25.23
CA GLY A 267 -18.91 15.54 -25.26
C GLY A 267 -17.40 15.48 -25.49
N PHE A 268 -16.82 14.28 -25.69
CA PHE A 268 -15.41 14.18 -26.04
C PHE A 268 -15.19 14.64 -27.49
N THR A 269 -14.42 15.71 -27.66
CA THR A 269 -14.10 16.28 -28.97
C THR A 269 -12.64 16.04 -29.39
N ARG A 270 -11.78 15.69 -28.42
CA ARG A 270 -10.35 15.44 -28.56
C ARG A 270 -9.89 14.37 -27.55
N PRO A 271 -8.68 13.79 -27.69
CA PRO A 271 -8.13 12.86 -26.71
C PRO A 271 -7.97 13.53 -25.34
N GLU A 272 -8.68 13.03 -24.32
CA GLU A 272 -8.66 13.52 -22.94
C GLU A 272 -8.85 12.33 -21.98
N GLY A 273 -8.46 12.51 -20.72
CA GLY A 273 -8.84 11.58 -19.64
C GLY A 273 -10.35 11.60 -19.42
N TYR A 274 -10.94 10.48 -18.99
CA TYR A 274 -12.37 10.43 -18.72
C TYR A 274 -12.75 11.25 -17.48
N TYR A 275 -12.25 10.90 -16.30
CA TYR A 275 -12.45 11.70 -15.09
C TYR A 275 -11.93 13.16 -15.19
N PRO A 276 -10.74 13.43 -15.75
CA PRO A 276 -10.21 14.80 -15.87
C PRO A 276 -11.07 15.73 -16.73
N LYS A 277 -11.75 15.21 -17.77
CA LYS A 277 -12.74 15.99 -18.52
C LYS A 277 -13.87 16.43 -17.59
N GLU A 278 -14.47 15.50 -16.86
CA GLU A 278 -15.64 15.78 -16.01
C GLU A 278 -15.29 16.76 -14.87
N ILE A 279 -14.13 16.58 -14.23
CA ILE A 279 -13.63 17.54 -13.24
C ILE A 279 -13.39 18.92 -13.86
N GLY A 280 -12.79 19.00 -15.05
CA GLY A 280 -12.58 20.27 -15.75
C GLY A 280 -13.89 21.01 -16.05
N GLU A 281 -14.94 20.29 -16.45
CA GLU A 281 -16.26 20.87 -16.73
C GLU A 281 -16.98 21.35 -15.47
N GLU A 282 -16.87 20.64 -14.35
CA GLU A 282 -17.39 21.10 -13.06
C GLU A 282 -16.56 22.28 -12.51
N LEU A 283 -15.23 22.27 -12.66
CA LEU A 283 -14.35 23.39 -12.31
C LEU A 283 -14.65 24.66 -13.10
N GLU A 284 -15.24 24.55 -14.29
CA GLU A 284 -15.64 25.69 -15.10
C GLU A 284 -16.94 26.37 -14.64
N ARG A 285 -17.72 25.74 -13.74
CA ARG A 285 -18.99 26.28 -13.26
C ARG A 285 -18.75 27.37 -12.21
N THR A 286 -19.32 28.54 -12.44
CA THR A 286 -19.12 29.75 -11.63
C THR A 286 -20.46 30.32 -11.14
N GLY A 287 -20.42 31.29 -10.23
CA GLY A 287 -21.63 31.96 -9.75
C GLY A 287 -22.52 31.05 -8.90
N GLY A 288 -23.84 31.13 -9.10
CA GLY A 288 -24.82 30.33 -8.35
C GLY A 288 -24.70 28.82 -8.58
N ASP A 289 -24.15 28.42 -9.72
CA ASP A 289 -23.97 27.01 -10.10
C ASP A 289 -22.62 26.43 -9.67
N ALA A 290 -21.76 27.22 -9.02
CA ALA A 290 -20.45 26.78 -8.57
C ALA A 290 -20.58 25.63 -7.53
N PRO A 291 -20.09 24.42 -7.84
CA PRO A 291 -20.22 23.28 -6.95
C PRO A 291 -19.26 23.39 -5.76
N THR A 292 -19.65 22.78 -4.65
CA THR A 292 -18.71 22.37 -3.61
C THR A 292 -17.78 21.27 -4.12
N MET A 293 -16.64 21.05 -3.45
CA MET A 293 -15.71 19.99 -3.83
C MET A 293 -16.36 18.60 -3.76
N LYS A 294 -17.25 18.37 -2.79
CA LYS A 294 -18.02 17.12 -2.70
C LYS A 294 -18.97 16.94 -3.89
N GLU A 295 -19.71 17.99 -4.26
CA GLU A 295 -20.62 17.94 -5.41
C GLU A 295 -19.85 17.73 -6.72
N MET A 296 -18.69 18.38 -6.87
CA MET A 296 -17.81 18.21 -8.02
C MET A 296 -17.32 16.77 -8.15
N ALA A 297 -16.76 16.21 -7.08
CA ALA A 297 -16.25 14.83 -7.07
C ALA A 297 -17.35 13.82 -7.41
N LYS A 298 -18.54 13.98 -6.81
CA LYS A 298 -19.71 13.15 -7.08
C LYS A 298 -20.16 13.23 -8.53
N ARG A 299 -20.35 14.43 -9.06
CA ARG A 299 -20.81 14.61 -10.45
C ARG A 299 -19.80 14.05 -11.44
N ALA A 300 -18.51 14.21 -11.16
CA ALA A 300 -17.45 13.63 -11.98
C ALA A 300 -17.48 12.10 -11.96
N GLU A 301 -17.59 11.47 -10.79
CA GLU A 301 -17.74 10.00 -10.65
C GLU A 301 -18.97 9.47 -11.43
N GLN A 302 -20.10 10.17 -11.34
CA GLN A 302 -21.34 9.79 -12.02
C GLN A 302 -21.28 9.94 -13.55
N GLN A 303 -20.50 10.91 -14.04
CA GLN A 303 -20.38 11.23 -15.46
C GLN A 303 -19.17 10.59 -16.13
N ASP A 304 -18.25 10.04 -15.36
CA ASP A 304 -17.05 9.38 -15.85
C ASP A 304 -17.42 8.20 -16.78
N ALA A 305 -16.76 8.14 -17.93
CA ALA A 305 -17.01 7.11 -18.92
C ALA A 305 -16.45 5.74 -18.59
N ARG A 306 -15.45 5.66 -17.73
CA ARG A 306 -14.91 4.40 -17.22
C ARG A 306 -15.07 4.26 -15.71
N GLY A 307 -15.63 5.27 -15.06
CA GLY A 307 -16.08 5.23 -13.67
C GLY A 307 -17.12 4.14 -13.36
N PRO A 308 -17.54 4.01 -12.10
CA PRO A 308 -18.46 2.98 -11.61
C PRO A 308 -19.82 2.93 -12.31
N TYR A 309 -20.25 4.06 -12.87
CA TYR A 309 -21.52 4.23 -13.58
C TYR A 309 -21.37 4.31 -15.11
N GLY A 310 -20.13 4.20 -15.60
CA GLY A 310 -19.75 4.36 -16.99
C GLY A 310 -19.83 3.08 -17.83
N LEU A 311 -19.22 3.16 -19.02
CA LEU A 311 -19.17 2.08 -20.00
C LEU A 311 -18.05 1.10 -19.65
N GLY A 312 -18.46 -0.06 -19.14
CA GLY A 312 -17.52 -1.12 -18.78
C GLY A 312 -16.51 -0.65 -17.74
N PHE A 313 -17.03 -0.25 -16.57
CA PHE A 313 -16.32 0.13 -15.33
C PHE A 313 -14.88 -0.42 -15.25
N LYS A 314 -13.90 0.49 -15.20
CA LYS A 314 -12.46 0.21 -15.13
C LYS A 314 -11.68 1.04 -14.12
N GLU A 315 -12.26 2.13 -13.63
CA GLU A 315 -11.66 3.01 -12.62
C GLU A 315 -12.73 3.44 -11.63
N THR A 316 -12.30 3.71 -10.41
CA THR A 316 -13.06 4.01 -9.21
C THR A 316 -12.54 5.35 -8.67
N PRO A 317 -13.08 6.49 -9.14
CA PRO A 317 -12.72 7.78 -8.62
C PRO A 317 -12.83 7.86 -7.09
N GLN A 318 -11.92 8.62 -6.48
CA GLN A 318 -11.79 8.72 -5.03
C GLN A 318 -12.08 10.14 -4.55
N TYR A 319 -12.68 10.25 -3.38
CA TYR A 319 -12.92 11.53 -2.71
C TYR A 319 -12.87 11.43 -1.19
N THR A 320 -12.14 12.35 -0.57
CA THR A 320 -12.21 12.57 0.88
C THR A 320 -11.86 14.01 1.22
N SER A 321 -12.03 14.38 2.49
CA SER A 321 -11.72 15.72 2.98
C SER A 321 -11.23 15.70 4.43
N VAL A 322 -10.56 16.78 4.83
CA VAL A 322 -10.23 17.10 6.22
C VAL A 322 -10.89 18.42 6.61
N GLY A 323 -11.27 18.55 7.89
CA GLY A 323 -12.04 19.69 8.37
C GLY A 323 -13.41 19.76 7.70
N ASN A 324 -13.82 20.95 7.27
CA ASN A 324 -15.04 21.21 6.50
C ASN A 324 -14.78 21.17 4.98
N GLY A 325 -13.77 20.41 4.53
CA GLY A 325 -13.32 20.41 3.13
C GLY A 325 -14.41 20.05 2.11
N ASP A 326 -15.42 19.28 2.52
CA ASP A 326 -16.64 19.01 1.74
C ASP A 326 -17.29 20.27 1.16
N ASN A 327 -17.29 21.37 1.92
CA ASN A 327 -18.00 22.60 1.60
C ASN A 327 -17.13 23.63 0.83
N ILE A 328 -15.87 23.31 0.54
CA ILE A 328 -14.98 24.22 -0.20
C ILE A 328 -15.57 24.51 -1.59
N LYS A 329 -15.55 25.77 -2.00
CA LYS A 329 -15.78 26.19 -3.40
C LYS A 329 -14.57 26.97 -3.90
N ILE A 330 -14.37 27.00 -5.21
CA ILE A 330 -13.28 27.81 -5.78
C ILE A 330 -13.53 29.29 -5.46
N GLY A 331 -12.54 29.94 -4.85
CA GLY A 331 -12.62 31.31 -4.36
C GLY A 331 -13.41 31.55 -3.08
N LYS A 332 -13.86 30.49 -2.39
CA LYS A 332 -14.53 30.60 -1.10
C LYS A 332 -13.88 29.72 -0.05
N LYS A 333 -13.97 30.16 1.21
CA LYS A 333 -13.72 29.35 2.40
C LYS A 333 -14.82 28.30 2.56
N ALA A 334 -14.61 27.30 3.42
CA ALA A 334 -15.62 26.26 3.66
C ALA A 334 -16.90 26.80 4.32
N ASP A 335 -16.83 27.95 5.00
CA ASP A 335 -17.99 28.65 5.56
C ASP A 335 -18.74 29.52 4.52
N GLY A 336 -18.27 29.55 3.27
CA GLY A 336 -18.87 30.32 2.18
C GLY A 336 -18.39 31.77 2.05
N SER A 337 -17.53 32.25 2.96
CA SER A 337 -16.90 33.58 2.85
C SER A 337 -15.82 33.60 1.76
N ASP A 338 -15.44 34.79 1.28
CA ASP A 338 -14.40 34.93 0.26
C ASP A 338 -12.99 34.62 0.80
N VAL A 339 -12.15 34.00 -0.03
CA VAL A 339 -10.71 33.94 0.21
C VAL A 339 -10.04 35.22 -0.26
N ALA A 340 -8.93 35.60 0.37
CA ALA A 340 -8.22 36.85 0.03
C ALA A 340 -7.61 36.79 -1.38
N SER A 341 -7.05 35.64 -1.73
CA SER A 341 -6.52 35.34 -3.05
C SER A 341 -6.52 33.83 -3.30
N LYS A 342 -6.17 33.44 -4.54
CA LYS A 342 -6.16 32.05 -4.99
C LYS A 342 -4.88 31.78 -5.74
N HIS A 343 -4.27 30.62 -5.46
CA HIS A 343 -3.06 30.14 -6.11
C HIS A 343 -3.27 28.72 -6.64
N ALA A 344 -2.59 28.38 -7.73
CA ALA A 344 -2.66 27.05 -8.30
C ALA A 344 -1.28 26.55 -8.75
N ILE A 345 -1.08 25.25 -8.59
CA ILE A 345 0.02 24.50 -9.20
C ILE A 345 -0.62 23.45 -10.11
N LEU A 346 -0.34 23.54 -11.41
CA LEU A 346 -0.73 22.55 -12.41
C LEU A 346 0.51 21.77 -12.83
N PHE A 347 0.54 20.46 -12.57
CA PHE A 347 1.71 19.63 -12.84
C PHE A 347 1.37 18.47 -13.81
N ALA A 348 2.17 18.33 -14.86
CA ALA A 348 2.10 17.22 -15.82
C ALA A 348 3.53 16.77 -16.17
N GLY A 349 4.12 15.94 -15.31
CA GLY A 349 5.55 15.65 -15.29
C GLY A 349 6.10 15.10 -16.61
N ASP A 350 5.76 13.86 -16.92
CA ASP A 350 6.04 13.10 -18.13
C ASP A 350 4.85 13.12 -19.12
N ALA A 351 4.44 14.32 -19.52
CA ALA A 351 3.36 14.54 -20.48
C ALA A 351 3.69 14.06 -21.92
N ASP A 352 3.71 12.75 -22.12
CA ASP A 352 4.14 12.06 -23.34
C ASP A 352 3.06 11.85 -24.41
N SER A 353 1.80 12.21 -24.11
CA SER A 353 0.65 11.97 -24.97
C SER A 353 -0.25 13.20 -25.09
N LYS A 354 -0.98 13.33 -26.21
CA LYS A 354 -1.89 14.47 -26.47
C LYS A 354 -2.94 14.63 -25.37
N ARG A 355 -3.40 13.53 -24.78
CA ARG A 355 -4.37 13.58 -23.67
C ARG A 355 -3.84 14.29 -22.43
N HIS A 356 -2.55 14.15 -22.07
CA HIS A 356 -1.98 14.81 -20.89
C HIS A 356 -1.99 16.33 -21.10
N TRP A 357 -1.57 16.78 -22.29
CA TRP A 357 -1.62 18.20 -22.69
C TRP A 357 -3.03 18.77 -22.77
N ASN A 358 -3.99 18.01 -23.30
CA ASN A 358 -5.39 18.46 -23.37
C ASN A 358 -6.04 18.55 -21.98
N ASN A 359 -5.73 17.62 -21.06
CA ASN A 359 -6.18 17.70 -19.68
C ASN A 359 -5.62 18.95 -18.99
N LEU A 360 -4.33 19.25 -19.19
CA LEU A 360 -3.67 20.42 -18.64
C LEU A 360 -4.28 21.73 -19.17
N ASP A 361 -4.46 21.83 -20.49
CA ASP A 361 -5.11 22.97 -21.15
C ASP A 361 -6.53 23.22 -20.62
N ARG A 362 -7.30 22.15 -20.41
CA ARG A 362 -8.64 22.22 -19.83
C ARG A 362 -8.61 22.75 -18.39
N ALA A 363 -7.75 22.20 -17.53
CA ALA A 363 -7.62 22.64 -16.15
C ALA A 363 -7.20 24.12 -16.07
N TYR A 364 -6.19 24.52 -16.87
CA TYR A 364 -5.75 25.90 -16.95
C TYR A 364 -6.90 26.85 -17.33
N LYS A 365 -7.62 26.56 -18.42
CA LYS A 365 -8.77 27.37 -18.87
C LYS A 365 -9.90 27.41 -17.84
N ALA A 366 -10.17 26.31 -17.16
CA ALA A 366 -11.16 26.26 -16.08
C ALA A 366 -10.79 27.20 -14.93
N LEU A 367 -9.53 27.19 -14.50
CA LEU A 367 -9.03 28.12 -13.48
C LEU A 367 -9.05 29.58 -13.94
N LYS A 368 -8.71 29.86 -15.20
CA LYS A 368 -8.86 31.22 -15.77
C LYS A 368 -10.29 31.72 -15.68
N LYS A 369 -11.28 30.86 -15.95
CA LYS A 369 -12.71 31.18 -15.83
C LYS A 369 -13.15 31.39 -14.38
N GLN A 370 -12.49 30.75 -13.43
CA GLN A 370 -12.61 31.01 -11.98
C GLN A 370 -11.89 32.29 -11.53
N GLY A 371 -11.35 33.09 -12.45
CA GLY A 371 -10.72 34.38 -12.16
C GLY A 371 -9.28 34.28 -11.67
N PHE A 372 -8.57 33.19 -11.96
CA PHE A 372 -7.12 33.13 -11.73
C PHE A 372 -6.37 33.96 -12.79
N THR A 373 -5.36 34.72 -12.36
CA THR A 373 -4.39 35.38 -13.25
C THR A 373 -3.24 34.43 -13.56
N ASP A 374 -2.49 34.69 -14.63
CA ASP A 374 -1.35 33.84 -15.01
C ASP A 374 -0.30 33.83 -13.89
N ALA A 375 -0.06 34.98 -13.24
CA ALA A 375 0.84 35.09 -12.07
C ALA A 375 0.43 34.24 -10.84
N ASN A 376 -0.81 33.75 -10.81
CA ASN A 376 -1.36 32.94 -9.72
C ASN A 376 -1.46 31.45 -10.08
N ILE A 377 -1.09 31.06 -11.30
CA ILE A 377 -1.05 29.67 -11.74
C ILE A 377 0.39 29.36 -12.11
N ILE A 378 1.02 28.41 -11.43
CA ILE A 378 2.31 27.86 -11.84
C ILE A 378 2.03 26.57 -12.61
N THR A 379 2.39 26.53 -13.90
CA THR A 379 2.19 25.37 -14.76
C THR A 379 3.52 24.73 -15.14
N LEU A 380 3.71 23.48 -14.76
CA LEU A 380 4.93 22.71 -15.01
C LEU A 380 4.59 21.48 -15.85
N ALA A 381 5.20 21.34 -17.03
CA ALA A 381 4.86 20.26 -17.93
C ALA A 381 6.02 19.75 -18.81
N GLY A 382 6.16 18.44 -18.91
CA GLY A 382 7.15 17.78 -19.78
C GLY A 382 8.56 18.34 -19.58
N ASN A 383 9.27 18.60 -20.67
CA ASN A 383 10.59 19.26 -20.64
C ASN A 383 10.51 20.79 -20.58
N GLY A 384 9.31 21.38 -20.49
CA GLY A 384 9.07 22.83 -20.45
C GLY A 384 9.33 23.58 -21.76
N LYS A 385 9.60 22.88 -22.87
CA LYS A 385 9.99 23.49 -24.15
C LYS A 385 9.15 22.99 -25.33
N THR A 386 9.00 21.67 -25.45
CA THR A 386 8.32 21.04 -26.59
C THR A 386 7.34 19.96 -26.15
N MET A 387 6.23 19.84 -26.87
CA MET A 387 5.31 18.71 -26.79
C MET A 387 5.87 17.49 -27.57
N PRO A 388 5.32 16.27 -27.36
CA PRO A 388 5.81 15.04 -28.00
C PRO A 388 5.83 15.05 -29.54
N ASP A 389 4.98 15.88 -30.16
CA ASP A 389 4.94 16.06 -31.62
C ASP A 389 5.97 17.07 -32.15
N GLY A 390 6.84 17.59 -31.28
CA GLY A 390 7.89 18.55 -31.60
C GLY A 390 7.43 20.00 -31.66
N THR A 391 6.15 20.29 -31.42
CA THR A 391 5.66 21.66 -31.34
C THR A 391 6.03 22.31 -30.01
N ASN A 392 6.08 23.65 -29.96
CA ASN A 392 6.37 24.37 -28.72
C ASN A 392 5.26 24.17 -27.70
N VAL A 393 5.63 24.13 -26.42
CA VAL A 393 4.64 24.13 -25.33
C VAL A 393 3.78 25.41 -25.37
N PRO A 394 2.54 25.37 -24.89
CA PRO A 394 1.71 26.57 -24.76
C PRO A 394 2.38 27.64 -23.90
N ASN A 395 2.13 28.92 -24.21
CA ASN A 395 2.74 30.06 -23.51
C ASN A 395 2.44 30.14 -22.00
N TYR A 396 1.44 29.41 -21.51
CA TYR A 396 1.11 29.35 -20.10
C TYR A 396 1.95 28.34 -19.30
N VAL A 397 2.82 27.57 -19.96
CA VAL A 397 3.73 26.63 -19.30
C VAL A 397 4.96 27.41 -18.82
N ASP A 398 5.13 27.49 -17.50
CA ASP A 398 6.17 28.29 -16.86
C ASP A 398 7.53 27.57 -16.80
N GLY A 399 7.52 26.24 -16.84
CA GLY A 399 8.73 25.45 -16.68
C GLY A 399 8.56 23.95 -16.89
N PRO A 400 9.66 23.19 -16.72
CA PRO A 400 9.63 21.75 -16.91
C PRO A 400 8.93 21.04 -15.75
N GLY A 401 8.29 19.91 -16.06
CA GLY A 401 7.65 19.02 -15.10
C GLY A 401 8.62 18.14 -14.30
N THR A 402 9.69 18.73 -13.75
CA THR A 402 10.68 18.01 -12.94
C THR A 402 10.34 18.06 -11.44
N LYS A 403 10.91 17.11 -10.68
CA LYS A 403 10.80 17.09 -9.21
C LYS A 403 11.26 18.40 -8.57
N LYS A 404 12.43 18.90 -8.99
CA LYS A 404 13.00 20.16 -8.50
C LYS A 404 12.05 21.34 -8.75
N ALA A 405 11.55 21.48 -9.98
CA ALA A 405 10.63 22.56 -10.33
C ALA A 405 9.33 22.50 -9.52
N LEU A 406 8.81 21.30 -9.24
CA LEU A 406 7.62 21.14 -8.39
C LEU A 406 7.85 21.62 -6.97
N PHE A 407 9.00 21.30 -6.38
CA PHE A 407 9.32 21.73 -5.01
C PHE A 407 9.56 23.22 -4.94
N GLU A 408 10.28 23.78 -5.91
CA GLU A 408 10.44 25.23 -6.04
C GLU A 408 9.09 25.93 -6.23
N ALA A 409 8.14 25.34 -6.96
CA ALA A 409 6.80 25.89 -7.11
C ALA A 409 6.04 25.92 -5.77
N ILE A 410 6.09 24.85 -4.98
CA ILE A 410 5.48 24.80 -3.63
C ILE A 410 6.09 25.87 -2.73
N ILE A 411 7.42 26.00 -2.71
CA ILE A 411 8.13 27.02 -1.94
C ILE A 411 7.75 28.43 -2.42
N ASN A 412 7.70 28.66 -3.72
CA ASN A 412 7.37 29.97 -4.28
C ASN A 412 5.92 30.37 -4.01
N VAL A 413 5.00 29.40 -4.01
CA VAL A 413 3.61 29.61 -3.59
C VAL A 413 3.56 29.96 -2.10
N SER A 414 4.31 29.25 -1.25
CA SER A 414 4.35 29.55 0.19
C SER A 414 4.75 31.01 0.47
N LYS A 415 5.74 31.54 -0.24
CA LYS A 415 6.19 32.93 -0.09
C LYS A 415 5.11 33.97 -0.43
N LYS A 416 4.09 33.58 -1.20
CA LYS A 416 2.98 34.43 -1.62
C LYS A 416 1.71 34.21 -0.79
N MET A 417 1.65 33.11 -0.05
CA MET A 417 0.43 32.64 0.62
C MET A 417 0.36 33.00 2.11
N ASN A 418 -0.86 33.07 2.64
CA ASN A 418 -1.18 33.14 4.07
C ASN A 418 -2.48 32.38 4.41
N LYS A 419 -2.82 32.34 5.71
CA LYS A 419 -4.00 31.67 6.28
C LYS A 419 -5.38 32.04 5.72
N ASN A 420 -5.50 33.07 4.88
CA ASN A 420 -6.76 33.49 4.26
C ASN A 420 -6.89 33.13 2.78
N GLU A 421 -5.94 32.37 2.22
CA GLU A 421 -5.84 32.12 0.79
C GLU A 421 -6.06 30.65 0.43
N GLN A 422 -6.47 30.40 -0.82
CA GLN A 422 -6.77 29.07 -1.34
C GLN A 422 -5.64 28.57 -2.24
N LEU A 423 -5.24 27.31 -2.06
CA LEU A 423 -4.35 26.59 -2.96
C LEU A 423 -5.10 25.50 -3.72
N ILE A 424 -4.91 25.44 -5.03
CA ILE A 424 -5.31 24.31 -5.87
C ILE A 424 -4.06 23.59 -6.35
N PHE A 425 -3.92 22.32 -5.99
CA PHE A 425 -2.89 21.44 -6.49
C PHE A 425 -3.51 20.44 -7.45
N TRP A 426 -3.11 20.48 -8.71
CA TRP A 426 -3.66 19.64 -9.76
C TRP A 426 -2.55 18.88 -10.46
N VAL A 427 -2.75 17.59 -10.65
CA VAL A 427 -1.82 16.72 -11.38
C VAL A 427 -2.60 15.88 -12.37
N SER A 428 -2.14 15.80 -13.62
CA SER A 428 -2.64 14.81 -14.58
C SER A 428 -1.49 14.31 -15.43
N ASP A 429 -1.15 13.04 -15.24
CA ASP A 429 -0.08 12.40 -15.97
C ASP A 429 -0.09 10.87 -15.75
N HIS A 430 1.03 10.21 -16.03
CA HIS A 430 1.36 8.92 -15.45
C HIS A 430 1.43 8.98 -13.92
N GLY A 431 1.19 7.83 -13.30
CA GLY A 431 1.39 7.61 -11.88
C GLY A 431 1.86 6.18 -11.67
N ASN A 432 2.64 5.96 -10.62
CA ASN A 432 3.12 4.62 -10.25
C ASN A 432 2.62 4.24 -8.86
N ARG A 433 2.59 2.93 -8.64
CA ARG A 433 2.45 2.31 -7.33
C ARG A 433 3.52 1.24 -7.18
N GLU A 434 4.30 1.33 -6.11
CA GLU A 434 5.43 0.44 -5.84
C GLU A 434 5.44 -0.01 -4.38
N ARG A 435 6.23 -1.03 -4.05
CA ARG A 435 6.48 -1.39 -2.65
C ARG A 435 7.21 -0.25 -1.94
N THR A 436 6.86 0.04 -0.70
CA THR A 436 7.49 1.11 0.10
C THR A 436 9.01 0.99 0.14
N GLU A 437 9.55 -0.23 0.31
CA GLU A 437 10.99 -0.51 0.29
C GLU A 437 11.65 -0.07 -1.03
N THR A 438 11.02 -0.38 -2.17
CA THR A 438 11.52 -0.01 -3.51
C THR A 438 11.43 1.49 -3.72
N ALA A 439 10.31 2.08 -3.32
CA ALA A 439 10.08 3.51 -3.43
C ALA A 439 11.09 4.32 -2.59
N LEU A 440 11.42 3.81 -1.40
CA LEU A 440 12.40 4.39 -0.50
C LEU A 440 13.83 4.27 -1.04
N ASP A 441 14.22 3.11 -1.56
CA ASP A 441 15.51 2.93 -2.23
C ASP A 441 15.70 3.93 -3.38
N LYS A 442 14.67 4.10 -4.21
CA LYS A 442 14.68 5.10 -5.29
C LYS A 442 14.73 6.53 -4.77
N ALA A 443 14.01 6.83 -3.69
CA ALA A 443 14.01 8.16 -3.07
C ALA A 443 15.38 8.52 -2.47
N ILE A 444 16.07 7.54 -1.86
CA ILE A 444 17.42 7.72 -1.30
C ILE A 444 18.43 7.97 -2.41
N LYS A 445 18.35 7.21 -3.51
CA LYS A 445 19.23 7.34 -4.68
C LYS A 445 18.86 8.51 -5.60
N ASP A 446 17.78 9.23 -5.32
CA ASP A 446 17.34 10.33 -6.15
C ASP A 446 18.35 11.50 -6.08
N PRO A 447 18.87 11.97 -7.22
CA PRO A 447 19.80 13.11 -7.25
C PRO A 447 19.13 14.42 -6.81
N VAL A 448 17.79 14.50 -6.86
CA VAL A 448 17.01 15.61 -6.31
C VAL A 448 16.57 15.23 -4.90
N LYS A 449 17.43 15.57 -3.93
CA LYS A 449 17.19 15.37 -2.50
C LYS A 449 16.03 16.24 -2.02
N GLN A 450 15.29 15.71 -1.07
CA GLN A 450 14.22 16.42 -0.36
C GLN A 450 14.76 16.96 0.94
N THR A 451 14.34 18.16 1.30
CA THR A 451 14.52 18.67 2.67
C THR A 451 13.72 17.76 3.60
N VAL A 452 14.41 16.92 4.38
CA VAL A 452 13.79 16.09 5.41
C VAL A 452 13.47 17.02 6.59
N PRO A 453 12.22 17.12 7.04
CA PRO A 453 11.90 17.98 8.17
C PRO A 453 12.44 17.35 9.45
N PRO A 454 13.30 18.03 10.22
CA PRO A 454 13.64 17.55 11.54
C PRO A 454 12.45 17.71 12.49
N ARG A 455 12.35 16.83 13.50
CA ARG A 455 11.38 17.00 14.60
C ARG A 455 12.02 17.79 15.73
N GLU A 456 11.30 18.77 16.25
CA GLU A 456 11.63 19.43 17.51
C GLU A 456 11.21 18.51 18.67
N THR A 457 12.18 17.89 19.33
CA THR A 457 11.97 16.97 20.48
C THR A 457 12.71 17.44 21.73
N ALA A 458 12.85 18.76 21.90
CA ALA A 458 13.48 19.35 23.07
C ALA A 458 12.81 18.83 24.37
N LYS A 459 13.51 17.92 25.08
CA LYS A 459 13.08 17.46 26.41
C LYS A 459 13.35 18.51 27.50
N ARG A 460 14.07 19.59 27.18
CA ARG A 460 14.41 20.69 28.11
C ARG A 460 14.38 22.05 27.39
N PRO A 461 14.08 23.16 28.10
CA PRO A 461 13.84 24.48 27.50
C PRO A 461 15.05 25.16 26.84
N GLU A 462 16.27 24.64 27.03
CA GLU A 462 17.52 25.30 26.60
C GLU A 462 18.34 24.44 25.63
N GLN A 463 17.74 23.38 25.07
CA GLN A 463 18.45 22.45 24.18
C GLN A 463 17.67 22.29 22.87
N ILE A 464 18.29 22.68 21.77
CA ILE A 464 17.80 22.43 20.41
C ILE A 464 18.45 21.12 19.94
N SER A 465 17.64 20.10 19.66
CA SER A 465 18.11 18.87 18.99
C SER A 465 17.18 18.58 17.82
N TRP A 466 17.79 18.36 16.65
CA TRP A 466 17.10 18.05 15.41
C TRP A 466 17.24 16.54 15.16
N ASP A 467 16.22 15.76 15.50
CA ASP A 467 16.22 14.34 15.11
C ASP A 467 15.67 14.23 13.69
N LEU A 468 16.47 13.61 12.80
CA LEU A 468 15.98 13.05 11.55
C LEU A 468 14.88 12.01 11.87
N ASP A 469 13.87 11.89 11.00
CA ASP A 469 12.73 11.00 11.22
C ASP A 469 13.18 9.58 11.66
N GLU A 470 12.59 9.01 12.72
CA GLU A 470 12.95 7.67 13.21
C GLU A 470 12.79 6.59 12.14
N GLU A 471 11.84 6.75 11.22
CA GLU A 471 11.70 5.84 10.06
C GLU A 471 12.85 6.02 9.06
N PHE A 472 13.25 7.26 8.79
CA PHE A 472 14.39 7.58 7.94
C PHE A 472 15.72 7.09 8.57
N LEU A 473 15.89 7.25 9.89
CA LEU A 473 17.05 6.76 10.63
C LEU A 473 17.11 5.23 10.69
N LYS A 474 15.97 4.54 10.83
CA LYS A 474 15.92 3.08 10.73
C LYS A 474 16.34 2.60 9.35
N VAL A 475 16.06 3.37 8.31
CA VAL A 475 16.36 3.03 6.92
C VAL A 475 17.82 3.37 6.57
N ILE A 476 18.37 4.48 7.06
CA ILE A 476 19.80 4.79 6.93
C ILE A 476 20.66 3.75 7.66
N LYS A 477 20.20 3.23 8.81
CA LYS A 477 20.84 2.10 9.49
C LYS A 477 20.85 0.80 8.68
N LEU A 478 20.00 0.70 7.66
CA LEU A 478 19.90 -0.47 6.78
C LEU A 478 20.64 -0.28 5.44
N ASP A 479 21.28 0.87 5.21
CA ASP A 479 22.08 1.09 3.99
C ASP A 479 23.51 0.53 4.18
N PRO A 480 23.86 -0.59 3.51
CA PRO A 480 25.19 -1.17 3.59
C PRO A 480 26.28 -0.31 2.93
N ASN A 481 25.93 0.82 2.31
CA ASN A 481 26.85 1.74 1.66
C ASN A 481 26.92 3.12 2.34
N ASN A 482 26.41 3.27 3.57
CA ASN A 482 26.47 4.55 4.28
C ASN A 482 27.93 4.93 4.61
N GLN A 483 28.51 5.81 3.79
CA GLN A 483 29.91 6.20 3.86
C GLN A 483 30.15 7.15 5.05
N PRO A 484 31.19 6.93 5.87
CA PRO A 484 31.55 7.85 6.93
C PRO A 484 31.85 9.25 6.38
N TYR A 485 31.48 10.28 7.15
CA TYR A 485 31.75 11.66 6.80
C TYR A 485 31.93 12.55 8.04
N VAL A 486 32.62 13.66 7.86
CA VAL A 486 32.66 14.78 8.80
C VAL A 486 31.97 15.95 8.12
N SER A 487 31.07 16.63 8.83
CA SER A 487 30.50 17.87 8.34
C SER A 487 30.67 19.01 9.34
N ILE A 488 30.84 20.23 8.82
CA ILE A 488 30.85 21.45 9.62
C ILE A 488 29.73 22.36 9.15
N LEU A 489 29.11 23.07 10.09
CA LEU A 489 28.07 24.04 9.80
C LEU A 489 28.68 25.43 9.90
N VAL A 490 28.81 26.12 8.76
CA VAL A 490 29.36 27.47 8.67
C VAL A 490 28.20 28.47 8.68
N GLU A 491 28.17 29.39 9.65
CA GLU A 491 27.13 30.42 9.76
C GLU A 491 27.02 31.25 8.48
N ALA A 492 25.81 31.40 7.95
CA ALA A 492 25.52 32.13 6.73
C ALA A 492 25.36 33.63 7.01
N THR A 493 26.44 34.27 7.46
CA THR A 493 26.47 35.72 7.60
C THR A 493 26.33 36.41 6.25
N PRO A 494 25.88 37.68 6.17
CA PRO A 494 25.74 38.40 4.89
C PRO A 494 27.03 38.39 4.04
N VAL A 495 28.19 38.41 4.68
CA VAL A 495 29.50 38.36 4.03
C VAL A 495 29.77 36.97 3.47
N VAL A 496 29.52 35.90 4.25
CA VAL A 496 29.67 34.52 3.77
C VAL A 496 28.71 34.23 2.60
N ILE A 497 27.47 34.73 2.67
CA ILE A 497 26.49 34.63 1.59
C ILE A 497 26.94 35.35 0.32
N GLU A 498 27.56 36.54 0.45
CA GLU A 498 28.03 37.33 -0.68
C GLU A 498 29.12 36.58 -1.48
N TYR A 499 30.04 35.91 -0.80
CA TYR A 499 31.09 35.13 -1.45
C TYR A 499 30.65 33.69 -1.82
N GLY A 500 29.66 33.15 -1.12
CA GLY A 500 28.98 31.90 -1.43
C GLY A 500 29.90 30.68 -1.52
N GLU A 501 29.57 29.76 -2.43
CA GLU A 501 30.30 28.50 -2.62
C GLU A 501 31.79 28.72 -2.93
N TYR A 502 32.17 29.78 -3.65
CA TYR A 502 33.58 30.07 -3.96
C TYR A 502 34.44 30.27 -2.70
N PHE A 503 33.88 30.90 -1.66
CA PHE A 503 34.57 31.04 -0.37
C PHE A 503 34.60 29.70 0.37
N LEU A 504 33.48 29.00 0.43
CA LEU A 504 33.32 27.75 1.18
C LEU A 504 34.19 26.60 0.61
N GLU A 505 34.39 26.55 -0.70
CA GLU A 505 35.30 25.59 -1.37
C GLU A 505 36.78 25.72 -0.94
N ASN A 506 37.17 26.88 -0.42
CA ASN A 506 38.53 27.14 0.06
C ASN A 506 38.72 26.85 1.55
N ILE A 507 37.67 26.39 2.24
CA ILE A 507 37.73 25.88 3.60
C ILE A 507 38.10 24.39 3.51
N LYS A 508 39.32 24.08 3.94
CA LYS A 508 39.81 22.71 4.01
C LYS A 508 39.71 22.19 5.44
N LEU A 509 39.35 20.91 5.56
CA LEU A 509 39.27 20.23 6.83
C LEU A 509 40.31 19.12 6.88
N TYR A 510 40.99 19.02 8.01
CA TYR A 510 41.93 17.95 8.31
C TYR A 510 41.41 17.18 9.51
N VAL A 511 41.48 15.85 9.43
CA VAL A 511 41.18 14.95 10.55
C VAL A 511 42.41 14.12 10.84
N ASN A 512 42.96 14.30 12.05
CA ASN A 512 44.16 13.62 12.51
C ASN A 512 45.31 13.73 11.48
N GLU A 513 45.61 14.96 11.04
CA GLU A 513 46.63 15.31 10.04
C GLU A 513 46.30 14.89 8.58
N ASN A 514 45.15 14.26 8.32
CA ASN A 514 44.73 13.87 6.97
C ASN A 514 43.78 14.92 6.39
N GLU A 515 44.16 15.49 5.24
CA GLU A 515 43.29 16.39 4.47
C GLU A 515 42.06 15.63 3.98
N LEU A 516 40.87 16.21 4.18
CA LEU A 516 39.64 15.71 3.60
C LEU A 516 39.26 16.50 2.36
N GLU A 517 38.72 15.79 1.38
CA GLU A 517 38.13 16.41 0.19
C GLU A 517 36.71 16.87 0.51
N LEU A 518 36.43 18.15 0.21
CA LEU A 518 35.08 18.69 0.31
C LEU A 518 34.24 18.05 -0.79
N GLU A 519 33.24 17.28 -0.38
CA GLU A 519 32.37 16.56 -1.31
C GLU A 519 31.17 17.43 -1.70
N LEU A 520 30.61 18.14 -0.70
CA LEU A 520 29.34 18.84 -0.87
C LEU A 520 29.23 20.06 0.04
N ILE A 521 28.54 21.09 -0.46
CA ILE A 521 28.09 22.26 0.31
C ILE A 521 26.56 22.27 0.28
N GLU A 522 25.90 22.18 1.43
CA GLU A 522 24.44 22.22 1.54
C GLU A 522 23.97 23.45 2.34
N PRO A 523 23.00 24.24 1.83
CA PRO A 523 22.43 25.34 2.62
C PRO A 523 21.49 24.83 3.73
N ILE A 524 21.72 25.29 4.95
CA ILE A 524 20.87 25.06 6.13
C ILE A 524 20.02 26.31 6.38
N ILE A 525 18.71 26.12 6.30
CA ILE A 525 17.68 27.09 6.68
C ILE A 525 17.05 26.52 7.95
N ALA A 526 17.37 27.10 9.10
CA ALA A 526 16.75 26.80 10.37
C ALA A 526 15.32 27.36 10.41
N TYR A 527 14.51 26.79 11.29
CA TYR A 527 13.14 27.21 11.50
C TYR A 527 13.02 27.91 12.85
N ASP A 528 13.51 29.16 12.91
CA ASP A 528 13.16 30.10 13.96
C ASP A 528 11.98 31.01 13.53
N GLU A 529 11.73 32.12 14.22
CA GLU A 529 10.62 33.03 13.89
C GLU A 529 10.78 33.72 12.52
N GLU A 530 11.96 33.67 11.90
CA GLU A 530 12.29 34.25 10.60
C GLU A 530 13.07 33.24 9.72
N PRO A 531 12.40 32.39 8.91
CA PRO A 531 13.10 31.36 8.12
C PRO A 531 13.98 31.97 7.03
N ASP A 532 15.25 32.19 7.35
CA ASP A 532 16.33 32.65 6.50
C ASP A 532 17.43 31.58 6.38
N LEU A 533 18.52 31.91 5.69
CA LEU A 533 19.63 30.99 5.53
C LEU A 533 20.55 31.16 6.73
N ASP A 534 20.55 30.20 7.64
CA ASP A 534 21.30 30.25 8.89
C ASP A 534 22.73 29.73 8.76
N ALA A 535 22.94 28.70 7.94
CA ALA A 535 24.27 28.10 7.78
C ALA A 535 24.45 27.41 6.41
N TYR A 536 25.68 26.98 6.15
CA TYR A 536 26.04 26.03 5.11
C TYR A 536 26.69 24.80 5.77
N GLU A 537 26.18 23.61 5.50
CA GLU A 537 26.83 22.35 5.84
C GLU A 537 27.88 22.02 4.78
N LEU A 538 29.13 21.92 5.19
CA LEU A 538 30.22 21.45 4.34
C LEU A 538 30.49 20.01 4.71
N VAL A 539 30.26 19.09 3.78
CA VAL A 539 30.39 17.65 3.98
C VAL A 539 31.70 17.17 3.37
N TYR A 540 32.47 16.48 4.20
CA TYR A 540 33.74 15.88 3.85
C TYR A 540 33.65 14.37 4.06
N LEU A 541 33.84 13.59 3.00
CA LEU A 541 33.89 12.15 3.15
C LEU A 541 35.15 11.77 3.92
N VAL A 542 35.00 10.88 4.90
CA VAL A 542 36.09 10.46 5.76
C VAL A 542 36.29 8.96 5.64
N ASP A 543 37.55 8.54 5.56
CA ASP A 543 37.88 7.14 5.75
C ASP A 543 37.73 6.82 7.25
N GLU A 544 36.86 5.87 7.62
CA GLU A 544 36.65 5.54 9.03
C GLU A 544 37.98 5.22 9.76
N ARG A 545 38.97 4.69 9.03
CA ARG A 545 40.29 4.32 9.56
C ARG A 545 41.11 5.51 10.05
N ILE A 546 40.81 6.73 9.60
CA ILE A 546 41.49 7.94 10.09
C ILE A 546 40.78 8.53 11.31
N LEU A 547 39.57 8.09 11.64
CA LEU A 547 38.88 8.45 12.88
C LEU A 547 39.46 7.65 14.06
N ARG A 548 39.55 8.30 15.22
CA ARG A 548 40.09 7.78 16.48
C ARG A 548 39.11 8.06 17.62
N GLU A 549 39.38 7.50 18.79
CA GLU A 549 38.64 7.83 20.02
C GLU A 549 38.73 9.33 20.35
N GLU A 550 39.91 9.92 20.12
CA GLU A 550 40.12 11.37 20.15
C GLU A 550 40.54 11.84 18.74
N ASN A 551 39.72 12.70 18.13
CA ASN A 551 40.00 13.27 16.81
C ASN A 551 40.47 14.71 16.94
N LEU A 552 41.63 15.02 16.37
CA LEU A 552 42.06 16.38 16.10
C LEU A 552 41.44 16.82 14.78
N ILE A 553 40.60 17.86 14.83
CA ILE A 553 40.02 18.51 13.67
C ILE A 553 40.71 19.85 13.48
N GLU A 554 41.33 20.05 12.33
CA GLU A 554 41.98 21.31 11.97
C GLU A 554 41.31 21.88 10.73
N VAL A 555 41.15 23.20 10.72
CA VAL A 555 40.53 23.91 9.61
C VAL A 555 41.57 24.85 9.02
N GLU A 556 41.77 24.74 7.71
CA GLU A 556 42.69 25.59 6.95
C GLU A 556 41.91 26.44 5.95
N TRP A 557 42.37 27.67 5.77
CA TRP A 557 42.00 28.49 4.63
C TRP A 557 43.02 28.34 3.51
N SER A 558 42.64 27.76 2.37
CA SER A 558 43.54 27.56 1.22
C SER A 558 43.41 28.61 0.11
N GLY A 559 42.57 29.63 0.31
CA GLY A 559 42.35 30.70 -0.66
C GLY A 559 43.33 31.87 -0.52
N ASN A 560 43.12 32.93 -1.32
CA ASN A 560 43.91 34.16 -1.20
C ASN A 560 43.62 34.86 0.15
N ALA A 561 44.65 35.32 0.85
CA ALA A 561 44.52 36.04 2.13
C ALA A 561 43.64 37.31 2.02
N GLU A 562 43.61 37.98 0.86
CA GLU A 562 42.75 39.14 0.63
C GLU A 562 41.26 38.79 0.49
N MET A 563 40.94 37.50 0.27
CA MET A 563 39.59 36.96 0.14
C MET A 563 39.13 36.24 1.42
N PHE A 564 39.98 36.19 2.45
CA PHE A 564 39.62 35.62 3.74
C PHE A 564 38.61 36.54 4.43
N VAL A 565 37.47 35.97 4.81
CA VAL A 565 36.49 36.62 5.67
C VAL A 565 36.38 35.84 6.97
N GLU A 566 36.14 36.56 8.07
CA GLU A 566 35.88 35.93 9.36
C GLU A 566 34.54 35.16 9.28
N TYR A 567 34.54 33.90 9.73
CA TYR A 567 33.38 33.03 9.73
C TYR A 567 33.30 32.22 11.01
N ASN A 568 32.12 31.69 11.31
CA ASN A 568 31.83 30.95 12.51
C ASN A 568 31.41 29.52 12.16
N ILE A 569 31.99 28.53 12.84
CA ILE A 569 31.57 27.14 12.74
C ILE A 569 30.62 26.88 13.91
N MET A 570 29.34 26.76 13.60
CA MET A 570 28.26 26.62 14.59
C MET A 570 28.05 25.18 15.03
N GLY A 571 28.46 24.23 14.18
CA GLY A 571 28.28 22.80 14.41
C GLY A 571 29.40 22.00 13.76
N LEU A 572 29.74 20.89 14.39
CA LEU A 572 30.62 19.86 13.86
C LEU A 572 29.91 18.53 14.07
N MET A 573 29.76 17.77 13.00
CA MET A 573 29.21 16.42 13.03
C MET A 573 30.25 15.46 12.49
N ILE A 574 30.44 14.36 13.21
CA ILE A 574 31.24 13.23 12.74
C ILE A 574 30.30 12.04 12.68
N SER A 575 30.05 11.56 11.48
CA SER A 575 29.28 10.35 11.20
C SER A 575 30.23 9.25 10.80
N THR A 576 30.21 8.14 11.53
CA THR A 576 31.01 6.95 11.20
C THR A 576 30.38 6.11 10.09
N GLY A 577 29.31 6.60 9.43
CA GLY A 577 28.40 5.71 8.71
C GLY A 577 27.59 4.87 9.71
N GLY A 578 26.66 4.06 9.21
CA GLY A 578 25.76 3.29 10.07
C GLY A 578 26.54 2.51 11.13
N ILE A 579 26.21 2.76 12.40
CA ILE A 579 26.71 1.99 13.54
C ILE A 579 26.34 0.53 13.29
N ASN A 580 27.31 -0.31 12.92
CA ASN A 580 27.27 -1.70 13.34
C ASN A 580 27.35 -1.65 14.88
N GLU A 581 26.24 -1.89 15.56
CA GLU A 581 26.28 -2.20 16.99
C GLU A 581 26.96 -3.55 17.16
N LEU A 582 28.28 -3.54 17.15
CA LEU A 582 29.11 -4.55 17.78
C LEU A 582 30.19 -3.81 18.55
N GLU A 583 30.07 -3.80 19.88
CA GLU A 583 31.22 -3.69 20.77
C GLU A 583 31.10 -4.71 21.90
N PRO A 584 32.21 -5.25 22.45
CA PRO A 584 33.56 -5.36 21.88
C PRO A 584 34.26 -6.71 22.18
N GLU A 585 35.28 -7.08 21.38
CA GLU A 585 36.64 -7.37 21.87
C GLU A 585 37.61 -7.73 20.72
N VAL A 586 38.65 -6.89 20.58
CA VAL A 586 40.03 -7.13 20.09
C VAL A 586 40.26 -7.96 18.81
N ILE A 587 40.83 -7.28 17.81
CA ILE A 587 41.22 -7.77 16.48
C ILE A 587 42.22 -8.93 16.54
N GLU A 588 41.84 -10.09 15.99
CA GLU A 588 42.71 -10.89 15.12
C GLU A 588 41.91 -11.25 13.86
N VAL A 589 42.57 -11.14 12.70
CA VAL A 589 42.00 -11.28 11.35
C VAL A 589 41.30 -12.63 11.18
N VAL A 590 40.02 -12.69 10.78
CA VAL A 590 39.33 -13.96 10.50
C VAL A 590 38.67 -13.97 9.13
N GLU A 591 39.11 -14.90 8.28
CA GLU A 591 38.49 -15.30 7.02
C GLU A 591 37.04 -15.79 7.26
N GLU A 592 36.14 -15.56 6.29
CA GLU A 592 34.76 -16.07 6.35
C GLU A 592 34.70 -17.55 6.76
N GLN A 593 33.91 -17.83 7.80
CA GLN A 593 33.77 -19.17 8.36
C GLN A 593 33.17 -20.13 7.32
N THR A 594 33.91 -21.19 7.00
CA THR A 594 33.49 -22.16 5.99
C THR A 594 32.27 -22.97 6.47
N LEU A 595 31.43 -23.49 5.56
CA LEU A 595 30.28 -24.34 5.94
C LEU A 595 30.68 -25.52 6.83
N PHE A 596 31.90 -26.04 6.68
CA PHE A 596 32.44 -27.10 7.54
C PHE A 596 32.64 -26.63 8.99
N GLU A 597 33.17 -25.42 9.18
CA GLU A 597 33.40 -24.83 10.50
C GLU A 597 32.07 -24.48 11.17
N LEU A 598 31.13 -23.91 10.42
CA LEU A 598 29.77 -23.66 10.89
C LEU A 598 29.07 -24.95 11.34
N LEU A 599 29.11 -26.01 10.52
CA LEU A 599 28.52 -27.31 10.89
C LEU A 599 29.21 -27.94 12.10
N ARG A 600 30.53 -27.78 12.23
CA ARG A 600 31.31 -28.28 13.38
C ARG A 600 30.90 -27.58 14.67
N GLU A 601 30.62 -26.28 14.63
CA GLU A 601 30.17 -25.51 15.80
C GLU A 601 28.77 -25.88 16.27
N TYR A 602 27.93 -26.38 15.38
CA TYR A 602 26.60 -26.89 15.75
C TYR A 602 26.63 -28.32 16.32
N VAL A 603 27.77 -29.03 16.30
CA VAL A 603 27.87 -30.39 16.86
C VAL A 603 27.65 -30.43 18.39
N PRO A 604 28.27 -29.55 19.21
CA PRO A 604 27.95 -29.45 20.63
C PRO A 604 26.47 -29.17 20.91
N ILE A 605 25.88 -28.21 20.18
CA ILE A 605 24.46 -27.83 20.31
C ILE A 605 23.54 -29.02 20.00
N TYR A 606 23.85 -29.78 18.94
CA TYR A 606 23.16 -31.03 18.64
C TYR A 606 23.28 -32.05 19.78
N ASN A 607 24.48 -32.23 20.34
CA ASN A 607 24.76 -33.20 21.40
C ASN A 607 24.11 -32.85 22.74
N GLU A 608 24.00 -31.57 23.08
CA GLU A 608 23.27 -31.07 24.25
C GLU A 608 21.78 -31.36 24.13
N ASN A 609 21.24 -31.25 22.92
CA ASN A 609 19.83 -31.53 22.63
C ASN A 609 19.56 -32.99 22.22
N ALA A 610 20.60 -33.83 22.15
CA ALA A 610 20.49 -35.21 21.66
C ALA A 610 19.52 -36.05 22.50
N ASP A 611 19.38 -35.75 23.80
CA ASP A 611 18.46 -36.47 24.67
C ASP A 611 16.98 -36.15 24.42
N ASN A 612 16.71 -34.95 23.89
CA ASN A 612 15.37 -34.48 23.49
C ASN A 612 14.99 -34.95 22.08
N LEU A 613 15.91 -35.59 21.35
CA LEU A 613 15.61 -36.15 20.04
C LEU A 613 14.58 -37.27 20.16
N PRO A 614 13.55 -37.27 19.29
CA PRO A 614 12.60 -38.36 19.22
C PRO A 614 13.30 -39.72 19.09
N GLY A 615 12.84 -40.74 19.83
CA GLY A 615 13.53 -42.03 19.94
C GLY A 615 13.80 -42.76 18.61
N PHE A 616 13.09 -42.43 17.53
CA PHE A 616 13.37 -42.96 16.19
C PHE A 616 14.61 -42.33 15.54
N ILE A 617 14.90 -41.05 15.80
CA ILE A 617 16.14 -40.37 15.34
C ILE A 617 17.34 -40.97 16.06
N LYS A 618 17.24 -41.18 17.39
CA LYS A 618 18.25 -41.92 18.17
C LYS A 618 18.49 -43.35 17.65
N ARG A 619 17.49 -43.98 17.02
CA ARG A 619 17.63 -45.32 16.43
C ARG A 619 18.31 -45.33 15.06
N ILE A 620 18.21 -44.23 14.30
CA ILE A 620 18.82 -44.06 12.97
C ILE A 620 20.24 -43.51 13.10
N ALA A 621 20.45 -42.50 13.94
CA ALA A 621 21.76 -41.90 14.23
C ALA A 621 22.42 -42.52 15.47
N GLY A 622 22.02 -43.74 15.85
CA GLY A 622 22.40 -44.35 17.12
C GLY A 622 23.89 -44.67 17.20
N ASN A 623 24.33 -45.68 16.46
CA ASN A 623 25.74 -46.09 16.37
C ASN A 623 26.11 -46.23 14.90
N GLU A 624 26.33 -45.10 14.22
CA GLU A 624 26.58 -45.05 12.77
C GLU A 624 27.85 -44.29 12.41
N ARG A 625 28.53 -44.75 11.34
CA ARG A 625 29.62 -44.05 10.67
C ARG A 625 29.09 -43.55 9.33
N ILE A 626 28.89 -42.25 9.22
CA ILE A 626 28.19 -41.57 8.14
C ILE A 626 29.20 -40.87 7.25
N ASP A 627 29.15 -41.16 5.96
CA ASP A 627 29.86 -40.41 4.91
C ASP A 627 28.88 -39.39 4.30
N LEU A 628 29.03 -38.12 4.64
CA LEU A 628 28.14 -37.02 4.24
C LEU A 628 28.77 -36.21 3.12
N GLU A 629 28.03 -36.04 2.03
CA GLU A 629 28.44 -35.27 0.86
C GLU A 629 27.49 -34.07 0.66
N ILE A 630 28.04 -32.87 0.71
CA ILE A 630 27.29 -31.62 0.48
C ILE A 630 27.78 -30.98 -0.81
N THR A 631 26.86 -30.75 -1.75
CA THR A 631 27.16 -29.93 -2.93
C THR A 631 27.06 -28.46 -2.55
N LEU A 632 28.19 -27.76 -2.62
CA LEU A 632 28.29 -26.32 -2.36
C LEU A 632 27.72 -25.51 -3.52
N GLU A 633 27.38 -24.24 -3.28
CA GLU A 633 26.77 -23.36 -4.31
C GLU A 633 27.67 -23.16 -5.54
N ASN A 634 28.99 -23.11 -5.31
CA ASN A 634 30.00 -23.07 -6.37
C ASN A 634 30.17 -24.42 -7.11
N LYS A 635 29.30 -25.40 -6.85
CA LYS A 635 29.28 -26.76 -7.40
C LYS A 635 30.44 -27.65 -6.95
N SER A 636 31.32 -27.18 -6.07
CA SER A 636 32.31 -28.04 -5.41
C SER A 636 31.65 -28.95 -4.37
N ILE A 637 32.35 -30.00 -3.95
CA ILE A 637 31.80 -31.01 -3.05
C ILE A 637 32.53 -30.97 -1.71
N LEU A 638 31.80 -30.67 -0.65
CA LEU A 638 32.27 -30.82 0.72
C LEU A 638 31.93 -32.23 1.22
N ASN A 639 32.96 -33.04 1.43
CA ASN A 639 32.82 -34.37 2.03
C ASN A 639 33.12 -34.31 3.53
N MET A 640 32.35 -35.03 4.34
CA MET A 640 32.49 -35.08 5.79
C MET A 640 32.24 -36.47 6.33
N GLY A 641 33.01 -36.86 7.35
CA GLY A 641 32.79 -38.04 8.15
C GLY A 641 32.09 -37.70 9.45
N VAL A 642 31.01 -38.40 9.78
CA VAL A 642 30.32 -38.23 11.07
C VAL A 642 30.18 -39.59 11.74
N VAL A 643 30.73 -39.75 12.94
CA VAL A 643 30.50 -40.95 13.76
C VAL A 643 29.59 -40.59 14.91
N THR A 644 28.57 -41.42 15.08
CA THR A 644 27.60 -41.28 16.16
C THR A 644 27.66 -42.49 17.07
N GLU A 645 27.53 -42.25 18.38
CA GLU A 645 27.34 -43.26 19.41
C GLU A 645 26.19 -42.87 20.35
N ASN A 646 25.25 -43.79 20.57
CA ASN A 646 23.98 -43.59 21.26
C ASN A 646 23.19 -42.32 20.86
N GLY A 647 23.26 -41.91 19.58
CA GLY A 647 22.55 -40.72 19.08
C GLY A 647 23.32 -39.41 19.22
N ARG A 648 24.55 -39.45 19.72
CA ARG A 648 25.45 -38.29 19.83
C ARG A 648 26.57 -38.38 18.83
N ILE A 649 26.99 -37.25 18.27
CA ILE A 649 28.15 -37.17 17.39
C ILE A 649 29.40 -37.22 18.26
N VAL A 650 30.19 -38.29 18.09
CA VAL A 650 31.47 -38.50 18.78
C VAL A 650 32.67 -38.21 17.87
N GLU A 651 32.47 -38.19 16.56
CA GLU A 651 33.50 -37.79 15.58
C GLU A 651 32.84 -36.96 14.47
N PHE A 652 33.46 -35.83 14.12
CA PHE A 652 33.05 -34.98 13.00
C PHE A 652 34.31 -34.48 12.28
N SER A 653 34.52 -34.88 11.04
CA SER A 653 35.77 -34.63 10.32
C SER A 653 35.57 -34.27 8.85
N LYS A 654 36.51 -33.50 8.28
CA LYS A 654 36.51 -33.12 6.87
C LYS A 654 37.11 -34.26 6.05
N GLY A 655 36.49 -34.58 4.91
CA GLY A 655 36.84 -35.70 4.04
C GLY A 655 35.96 -36.94 4.27
N LYS A 656 36.14 -37.95 3.40
CA LYS A 656 35.35 -39.19 3.47
C LYS A 656 35.81 -40.08 4.62
N ILE A 657 34.86 -40.75 5.27
CA ILE A 657 35.17 -41.70 6.35
C ILE A 657 35.39 -43.11 5.82
N SER A 658 36.36 -43.83 6.40
CA SER A 658 36.59 -45.24 6.04
C SER A 658 35.55 -46.18 6.68
N LYS A 659 35.12 -47.20 5.90
CA LYS A 659 34.10 -48.19 6.29
C LYS A 659 32.79 -47.54 6.80
N PRO A 660 32.15 -46.67 6.00
CA PRO A 660 30.88 -46.07 6.41
C PRO A 660 29.82 -47.16 6.57
N THR A 661 28.93 -46.99 7.55
CA THR A 661 27.71 -47.78 7.70
C THR A 661 26.52 -47.09 7.04
N MET A 662 26.63 -45.78 6.78
CA MET A 662 25.65 -44.98 6.08
C MET A 662 26.32 -43.92 5.19
N ARG A 663 25.69 -43.57 4.08
CA ARG A 663 26.04 -42.43 3.24
C ARG A 663 24.86 -41.46 3.17
N ALA A 664 25.13 -40.17 3.17
CA ALA A 664 24.12 -39.13 3.07
C ALA A 664 24.54 -38.04 2.07
N TRP A 665 23.56 -37.43 1.41
CA TRP A 665 23.77 -36.39 0.40
C TRP A 665 22.78 -35.25 0.58
N THR A 666 23.26 -34.01 0.47
CA THR A 666 22.42 -32.80 0.48
C THR A 666 23.13 -31.62 -0.23
N SER A 667 22.55 -30.43 -0.20
CA SER A 667 23.14 -29.20 -0.75
C SER A 667 23.45 -28.18 0.36
N GLU A 668 24.32 -27.23 0.05
CA GLU A 668 24.68 -26.14 0.96
C GLU A 668 23.48 -25.27 1.34
N ASP A 669 22.61 -24.93 0.37
CA ASP A 669 21.35 -24.23 0.63
C ASP A 669 20.49 -24.97 1.67
N VAL A 670 20.32 -26.29 1.51
CA VAL A 670 19.51 -27.09 2.45
C VAL A 670 20.17 -27.17 3.83
N ALA A 671 21.51 -27.29 3.88
CA ALA A 671 22.25 -27.31 5.13
C ALA A 671 22.14 -25.97 5.87
N ARG A 672 22.35 -24.85 5.19
CA ARG A 672 22.24 -23.50 5.75
C ARG A 672 20.81 -23.16 6.13
N ARG A 673 19.82 -23.57 5.34
CA ARG A 673 18.40 -23.43 5.66
C ARG A 673 18.01 -24.17 6.93
N ILE A 674 18.59 -25.34 7.20
CA ILE A 674 18.35 -26.07 8.45
C ILE A 674 19.02 -25.38 9.63
N ILE A 675 20.27 -24.93 9.46
CA ILE A 675 21.04 -24.26 10.52
C ILE A 675 20.39 -22.93 10.92
N ASN A 676 19.95 -22.13 9.94
CA ASN A 676 19.42 -20.78 10.15
C ASN A 676 17.90 -20.75 10.41
N SER A 677 17.24 -21.91 10.48
CA SER A 677 15.80 -21.96 10.73
C SER A 677 15.52 -21.73 12.21
N GLU A 678 14.45 -20.98 12.52
CA GLU A 678 13.91 -20.89 13.88
C GLU A 678 13.47 -22.26 14.44
N HIS A 679 13.24 -23.25 13.56
CA HIS A 679 12.86 -24.62 13.92
C HIS A 679 13.71 -25.68 13.17
N PRO A 680 15.01 -25.83 13.49
CA PRO A 680 15.95 -26.66 12.71
C PRO A 680 15.54 -28.13 12.56
N VAL A 681 14.95 -28.71 13.62
CA VAL A 681 14.54 -30.12 13.63
C VAL A 681 13.35 -30.36 12.69
N SER A 682 12.35 -29.47 12.68
CA SER A 682 11.18 -29.64 11.79
C SER A 682 11.56 -29.35 10.34
N THR A 683 12.41 -28.36 10.10
CA THR A 683 12.98 -28.03 8.79
C THR A 683 13.81 -29.18 8.23
N GLY A 684 14.68 -29.80 9.03
CA GLY A 684 15.48 -30.96 8.62
C GLY A 684 14.63 -32.21 8.34
N VAL A 685 13.58 -32.46 9.14
CA VAL A 685 12.63 -33.56 8.89
C VAL A 685 11.83 -33.33 7.60
N ASN A 686 11.45 -32.10 7.30
CA ASN A 686 10.77 -31.76 6.06
C ASN A 686 11.69 -31.93 4.85
N ALA A 687 12.95 -31.50 4.94
CA ALA A 687 13.95 -31.72 3.89
C ALA A 687 14.17 -33.21 3.60
N LEU A 688 14.19 -34.06 4.64
CA LEU A 688 14.24 -35.51 4.47
C LEU A 688 12.98 -36.07 3.80
N LYS A 689 11.78 -35.59 4.16
CA LYS A 689 10.49 -36.01 3.55
C LYS A 689 10.38 -35.61 2.08
N MET A 690 10.92 -34.44 1.73
CA MET A 690 10.91 -33.89 0.37
C MET A 690 12.00 -34.51 -0.52
N GLY A 691 12.88 -35.34 0.05
CA GLY A 691 13.96 -36.02 -0.68
C GLY A 691 15.18 -35.14 -0.94
N GLU A 692 15.25 -33.97 -0.30
CA GLU A 692 16.37 -33.02 -0.38
C GLU A 692 17.59 -33.50 0.42
N ILE A 693 17.35 -34.28 1.48
CA ILE A 693 18.36 -35.08 2.16
C ILE A 693 18.14 -36.54 1.78
N ARG A 694 19.13 -37.13 1.12
CA ARG A 694 19.11 -38.53 0.69
C ARG A 694 20.10 -39.35 1.51
N TYR A 695 19.77 -40.61 1.80
CA TYR A 695 20.67 -41.49 2.55
C TYR A 695 20.58 -42.95 2.12
N SER A 696 21.65 -43.72 2.34
CA SER A 696 21.74 -45.15 2.03
C SER A 696 22.66 -45.90 3.00
N GLY A 697 22.24 -47.09 3.45
CA GLY A 697 23.05 -47.95 4.33
C GLY A 697 24.07 -48.79 3.57
N VAL A 698 25.24 -49.06 4.18
CA VAL A 698 26.36 -49.79 3.55
C VAL A 698 26.61 -51.11 4.30
N GLY A 699 26.39 -52.25 3.64
CA GLY A 699 26.73 -53.61 4.13
C GLY A 699 25.57 -54.64 4.22
N PHE A 700 25.87 -55.93 4.00
CA PHE A 700 24.91 -57.03 3.73
C PHE A 700 24.09 -57.55 4.94
N ARG A 701 24.19 -56.94 6.14
CA ARG A 701 23.41 -57.36 7.34
C ARG A 701 22.64 -56.22 8.05
N ARG A 702 22.45 -55.06 7.43
CA ARG A 702 21.62 -53.95 7.99
C ARG A 702 20.46 -53.51 7.09
N THR A 703 20.01 -54.36 6.18
CA THR A 703 18.88 -54.07 5.26
C THR A 703 17.49 -54.12 5.95
N LEU A 704 17.39 -54.46 7.24
CA LEU A 704 16.12 -54.69 7.95
C LEU A 704 15.68 -53.58 8.92
N ARG A 705 16.29 -52.37 8.88
CA ARG A 705 15.80 -51.19 9.62
C ARG A 705 15.15 -50.12 8.74
N ILE A 706 14.76 -50.47 7.51
CA ILE A 706 14.34 -49.49 6.48
C ILE A 706 12.81 -49.37 6.34
N LEU A 707 11.99 -50.16 7.05
CA LEU A 707 10.52 -50.15 6.86
C LEU A 707 9.70 -49.26 7.81
N ALA A 708 10.30 -48.56 8.78
CA ALA A 708 9.56 -47.83 9.81
C ALA A 708 9.25 -46.34 9.48
N VAL A 709 9.64 -45.85 8.31
CA VAL A 709 9.52 -44.41 7.95
C VAL A 709 8.18 -44.05 7.29
N LYS A 710 7.31 -45.03 6.98
CA LYS A 710 6.03 -44.77 6.28
C LYS A 710 4.76 -44.69 7.15
N ILE A 711 4.84 -44.74 8.49
CA ILE A 711 3.63 -44.75 9.36
C ILE A 711 3.50 -43.53 10.31
N VAL A 712 4.51 -42.67 10.46
CA VAL A 712 4.49 -41.57 11.45
C VAL A 712 4.17 -40.20 10.80
N ILE A 713 3.02 -40.12 10.12
CA ILE A 713 2.43 -38.86 9.60
C ILE A 713 1.19 -38.43 10.41
N LYS A 714 0.85 -39.11 11.51
CA LYS A 714 -0.17 -38.65 12.46
C LYS A 714 0.44 -38.59 13.86
N VAL A 715 -0.05 -37.65 14.68
CA VAL A 715 0.29 -37.41 16.10
C VAL A 715 1.32 -36.30 16.42
N TYR A 716 1.35 -35.18 15.66
CA TYR A 716 1.85 -33.90 16.23
C TYR A 716 0.92 -32.70 15.98
N ARG A 717 -0.36 -32.97 15.75
CA ARG A 717 -1.46 -32.07 16.11
C ARG A 717 -2.09 -32.71 17.34
N ILE A 718 -1.82 -32.19 18.55
CA ILE A 718 -2.59 -32.37 19.81
C ILE A 718 -1.87 -31.78 21.04
N VAL A 719 -0.56 -31.44 21.01
CA VAL A 719 0.14 -31.00 22.24
C VAL A 719 0.23 -29.47 22.44
N GLU A 720 0.04 -28.63 21.41
CA GLU A 720 -0.04 -27.16 21.61
C GLU A 720 -1.43 -26.65 22.03
N VAL A 721 -2.45 -27.51 22.12
CA VAL A 721 -3.81 -27.10 22.57
C VAL A 721 -4.03 -27.40 24.07
N ILE A 722 -3.03 -27.93 24.79
CA ILE A 722 -3.14 -28.23 26.24
C ILE A 722 -2.11 -27.44 27.08
N GLY A 723 -1.10 -26.79 26.46
CA GLY A 723 -0.14 -25.92 27.14
C GLY A 723 -0.71 -24.56 27.57
N ASP A 724 -1.59 -23.96 26.76
CA ASP A 724 -2.21 -22.67 27.04
C ASP A 724 -3.50 -22.75 27.89
N LEU A 725 -3.77 -23.93 28.48
CA LEU A 725 -4.89 -24.14 29.41
C LEU A 725 -4.43 -24.36 30.87
N PHE A 726 -3.12 -24.44 31.15
CA PHE A 726 -2.56 -24.53 32.52
C PHE A 726 -1.12 -23.97 32.63
N GLY A 727 -0.92 -22.70 32.26
CA GLY A 727 0.31 -21.94 32.49
C GLY A 727 0.02 -20.52 32.93
#